data_AF-A0A4W5MK09-F1
#
_entry.id   AF-A0A4W5MK09-F1
#
_cell.length_a   1.000
_cell.length_b   1.000
_cell.length_c   1.000
_cell.angle_alpha   90.00
_cell.angle_beta   90.00
_cell.angle_gamma   90.00
#
_symmetry.space_group_name_H-M   'P 1'
#
loop_
_entity.id
_entity.type
_entity.pdbx_description
1 polymer ?
#
loop_
_entity_poly.entity_id
_entity_poly.type
_entity_poly.pdbx_seq_one_letter_code
_entity_poly.pdbx_strand_id
1 'polypeptide(L)'
;MAVWIQAQQLQGDALHQMQSLYGQHFPIEVRHYLSQWLEGQLWDVIDLENPQEEFKAKRLLDSLIQELQNKAEHQVGEDGFLLKIKLGHYASQLKSTYDRCPLELVRCIKHILYTEQRLVREASNSSSPVGGMMDSMSQKYQQINQAFEELRLLTQDTENDLRKLQHNQEYFIIQYQESLRIQAQLTSLATLPPADRLLREPTLLSKRATVEAWLTREANTLQKYRLVHYFLYRLYMCHPVGLYHRSPEGSEDCTACEKLAETIWQNRQQIRRAEHLRQQLPIPGPIEDLLNDLNSTITDIISALVTSTFIIEKQPPQVLKTQTKFVATVRLLVGGKLNVHMNPPQVKATIISEQQAKALLKNENTRNDSSGEILNNNCVMEYHQATGTLSANFRNMSLKRIKRSDRRGAESVTEEKFTILFESQFSVGGNELVFQVKTLSLPVVVIVHGSQDNNATATVLWDNAFAEPGRVPFMVPDKVLWPQLCEALNMKYKAEVQSNRGLSEENLVFLAQKAFSSSSINPDDYRGMTMTWSQFNRESLPGRNFTFWQWFDGVMELTKKHLKPHWNDGAILGFVNKQQAQDMLMSKPNGTFLLRFSDSEIGGITIAWRMVWNLMPYTAKDFSIRSLADRISDLNHLLFLYPDRPKDEVFSKYYTPPLSKAVDGYVKPQIKQVVPEFTTTNPDPAANPTYMDHGASPVVSHPPNYGMYPPMSDSMLDADGDFDLDDTMDVARHVEELLRRPMESQWSLWTAHRDR
;
A
#
# COMPACT_ATOMS: atom_id res chain seq x y z
N MET A 1 33.56 -16.86 -5.34
CA MET A 1 32.57 -16.14 -6.17
C MET A 1 32.93 -14.66 -6.15
N ALA A 2 32.48 -13.86 -7.11
CA ALA A 2 32.62 -12.41 -7.02
C ALA A 2 31.77 -11.87 -5.85
N VAL A 3 32.29 -10.89 -5.11
CA VAL A 3 31.59 -10.17 -4.03
C VAL A 3 30.30 -9.57 -4.58
N TRP A 4 30.32 -9.08 -5.83
CA TRP A 4 29.14 -8.57 -6.52
C TRP A 4 27.94 -9.53 -6.52
N ILE A 5 28.17 -10.84 -6.73
CA ILE A 5 27.09 -11.84 -6.76
C ILE A 5 26.43 -11.97 -5.39
N GLN A 6 27.19 -11.76 -4.30
CA GLN A 6 26.67 -11.77 -2.94
C GLN A 6 25.99 -10.44 -2.58
N ALA A 7 26.54 -9.31 -3.04
CA ALA A 7 25.92 -7.99 -2.89
C ALA A 7 24.55 -7.90 -3.60
N GLN A 8 24.40 -8.55 -4.75
CA GLN A 8 23.11 -8.68 -5.46
C GLN A 8 22.04 -9.50 -4.70
N GLN A 9 22.39 -10.21 -3.62
CA GLN A 9 21.44 -10.93 -2.76
C GLN A 9 21.06 -10.14 -1.49
N LEU A 10 21.61 -8.95 -1.28
CA LEU A 10 21.22 -8.08 -0.17
C LEU A 10 19.75 -7.65 -0.30
N GLN A 11 19.08 -7.48 0.84
CA GLN A 11 17.68 -7.05 0.92
C GLN A 11 17.51 -5.94 1.97
N GLY A 12 16.35 -5.26 1.96
CA GLY A 12 16.00 -4.22 2.93
C GLY A 12 17.03 -3.06 3.01
N ASP A 13 17.29 -2.58 4.22
CA ASP A 13 18.24 -1.47 4.47
C ASP A 13 19.66 -1.73 3.97
N ALA A 14 20.10 -3.00 3.87
CA ALA A 14 21.42 -3.34 3.32
C ALA A 14 21.45 -3.16 1.80
N LEU A 15 20.37 -3.51 1.10
CA LEU A 15 20.22 -3.25 -0.34
C LEU A 15 20.15 -1.74 -0.63
N HIS A 16 19.39 -0.98 0.16
CA HIS A 16 19.30 0.46 -0.01
C HIS A 16 20.63 1.18 0.28
N GLN A 17 21.39 0.73 1.29
CA GLN A 17 22.77 1.20 1.50
C GLN A 17 23.66 0.88 0.29
N MET A 18 23.64 -0.36 -0.22
CA MET A 18 24.40 -0.76 -1.40
C MET A 18 24.02 0.07 -2.64
N GLN A 19 22.73 0.32 -2.87
CA GLN A 19 22.23 1.17 -3.95
C GLN A 19 22.75 2.62 -3.83
N SER A 20 22.82 3.16 -2.61
CA SER A 20 23.29 4.53 -2.36
C SER A 20 24.78 4.76 -2.64
N LEU A 21 25.58 3.69 -2.80
CA LEU A 21 26.99 3.78 -3.20
C LEU A 21 27.17 4.19 -4.67
N TYR A 22 26.12 4.11 -5.50
CA TYR A 22 26.19 4.28 -6.95
C TYR A 22 25.48 5.55 -7.43
N GLY A 23 25.98 6.15 -8.51
CA GLY A 23 25.48 7.43 -9.01
C GLY A 23 26.31 7.99 -10.16
N GLN A 24 26.33 9.32 -10.31
CA GLN A 24 27.10 9.98 -11.37
C GLN A 24 28.63 9.92 -11.17
N HIS A 25 29.09 9.71 -9.94
CA HIS A 25 30.49 9.43 -9.61
C HIS A 25 30.92 8.06 -10.11
N PHE A 26 30.16 7.01 -9.81
CA PHE A 26 30.41 5.65 -10.27
C PHE A 26 29.08 4.95 -10.63
N PRO A 27 28.82 4.62 -11.92
CA PRO A 27 27.58 3.96 -12.32
C PRO A 27 27.50 2.50 -11.86
N ILE A 28 26.32 2.06 -11.43
CA ILE A 28 26.09 0.66 -11.01
C ILE A 28 26.24 -0.32 -12.18
N GLU A 29 25.96 0.11 -13.41
CA GLU A 29 26.21 -0.70 -14.61
C GLU A 29 27.70 -0.99 -14.81
N VAL A 30 28.60 -0.04 -14.52
CA VAL A 30 30.06 -0.27 -14.60
C VAL A 30 30.48 -1.31 -13.56
N ARG A 31 29.99 -1.20 -12.32
CA ARG A 31 30.20 -2.22 -11.27
C ARG A 31 29.73 -3.59 -11.73
N HIS A 32 28.52 -3.68 -12.30
CA HIS A 32 27.91 -4.92 -12.72
C HIS A 32 28.72 -5.60 -13.84
N TYR A 33 28.92 -4.89 -14.96
CA TYR A 33 29.53 -5.47 -16.16
C TYR A 33 31.04 -5.72 -16.01
N LEU A 34 31.76 -4.95 -15.19
CA LEU A 34 33.20 -5.16 -14.93
C LEU A 34 33.49 -5.71 -13.53
N SER A 35 32.50 -6.30 -12.87
CA SER A 35 32.59 -6.84 -11.49
C SER A 35 33.84 -7.68 -11.24
N GLN A 36 34.12 -8.67 -12.09
CA GLN A 36 35.30 -9.54 -11.98
C GLN A 36 36.63 -8.79 -12.19
N TRP A 37 36.67 -7.82 -13.09
CA TRP A 37 37.89 -7.02 -13.35
C TRP A 37 38.17 -6.07 -12.19
N LEU A 38 37.14 -5.38 -11.70
CA LEU A 38 37.21 -4.44 -10.57
C LEU A 38 37.68 -5.15 -9.29
N GLU A 39 37.13 -6.32 -8.99
CA GLU A 39 37.53 -7.13 -7.82
C GLU A 39 38.92 -7.78 -7.98
N GLY A 40 39.45 -7.85 -9.20
CA GLY A 40 40.79 -8.39 -9.50
C GLY A 40 41.94 -7.39 -9.38
N GLN A 41 41.70 -6.09 -9.21
CA GLN A 41 42.77 -5.09 -9.10
C GLN A 41 43.25 -4.90 -7.65
N LEU A 42 44.56 -4.65 -7.48
CA LEU A 42 45.19 -4.41 -6.18
C LEU A 42 45.03 -2.97 -5.69
N TRP A 43 43.78 -2.49 -5.55
CA TRP A 43 43.48 -1.12 -5.11
C TRP A 43 44.12 -0.76 -3.76
N ASP A 44 44.25 -1.74 -2.86
CA ASP A 44 44.83 -1.53 -1.53
C ASP A 44 46.33 -1.26 -1.53
N VAL A 45 47.05 -1.63 -2.60
CA VAL A 45 48.48 -1.38 -2.78
C VAL A 45 48.78 0.06 -3.24
N ILE A 46 47.75 0.83 -3.63
CA ILE A 46 47.88 2.26 -3.92
C ILE A 46 47.66 3.06 -2.64
N ASP A 47 48.72 3.76 -2.24
CA ASP A 47 48.68 4.78 -1.20
C ASP A 47 48.02 6.07 -1.75
N LEU A 48 47.05 6.61 -1.01
CA LEU A 48 46.27 7.79 -1.39
C LEU A 48 46.88 9.10 -0.87
N GLU A 49 47.89 9.04 -0.01
CA GLU A 49 48.58 10.21 0.56
C GLU A 49 49.93 10.49 -0.14
N ASN A 50 50.38 9.60 -1.02
CA ASN A 50 51.64 9.72 -1.76
C ASN A 50 51.41 10.11 -3.25
N PRO A 51 51.72 11.36 -3.67
CA PRO A 51 51.51 11.80 -5.05
C PRO A 51 52.30 11.02 -6.11
N GLN A 52 53.38 10.32 -5.76
CA GLN A 52 54.14 9.50 -6.71
C GLN A 52 53.34 8.27 -7.20
N GLU A 53 52.28 7.88 -6.46
CA GLU A 53 51.39 6.79 -6.81
C GLU A 53 50.35 7.18 -7.88
N GLU A 54 50.19 8.47 -8.19
CA GLU A 54 49.17 8.96 -9.13
C GLU A 54 49.31 8.33 -10.53
N PHE A 55 50.53 8.02 -10.97
CA PHE A 55 50.77 7.28 -12.22
C PHE A 55 50.20 5.85 -12.20
N LYS A 56 50.21 5.16 -11.05
CA LYS A 56 49.55 3.85 -10.90
C LYS A 56 48.03 4.00 -11.03
N ALA A 57 47.47 5.00 -10.34
CA ALA A 57 46.04 5.30 -10.39
C ALA A 57 45.59 5.70 -11.82
N LYS A 58 46.40 6.48 -12.53
CA LYS A 58 46.17 6.83 -13.94
C LYS A 58 46.10 5.59 -14.84
N ARG A 59 47.06 4.67 -14.70
CA ARG A 59 47.06 3.39 -15.45
C ARG A 59 45.85 2.50 -15.15
N LEU A 60 45.30 2.53 -13.94
CA LEU A 60 44.05 1.82 -13.61
C LEU A 60 42.82 2.50 -14.22
N LEU A 61 42.77 3.84 -14.26
CA LEU A 61 41.73 4.59 -14.97
C LEU A 61 41.75 4.28 -16.47
N ASP A 62 42.91 4.36 -17.12
CA ASP A 62 43.05 4.09 -18.55
C ASP A 62 42.70 2.62 -18.89
N SER A 63 43.09 1.67 -18.05
CA SER A 63 42.68 0.25 -18.19
C SER A 63 41.17 0.04 -17.99
N LEU A 64 40.54 0.71 -17.02
CA LEU A 64 39.09 0.64 -16.78
C LEU A 64 38.29 1.18 -17.98
N ILE A 65 38.78 2.28 -18.59
CA ILE A 65 38.22 2.84 -19.83
C ILE A 65 38.35 1.83 -20.98
N GLN A 66 39.52 1.20 -21.12
CA GLN A 66 39.76 0.19 -22.17
C GLN A 66 38.85 -1.04 -22.00
N GLU A 67 38.66 -1.54 -20.78
CA GLU A 67 37.74 -2.65 -20.52
C GLU A 67 36.27 -2.31 -20.82
N LEU A 68 35.83 -1.08 -20.53
CA LEU A 68 34.49 -0.62 -20.92
C LEU A 68 34.34 -0.52 -22.44
N GLN A 69 35.37 -0.07 -23.15
CA GLN A 69 35.39 0.00 -24.62
C GLN A 69 35.39 -1.40 -25.24
N ASN A 70 36.30 -2.29 -24.82
CA ASN A 70 36.32 -3.70 -25.21
C ASN A 70 34.94 -4.34 -25.01
N LYS A 71 34.34 -4.15 -23.84
CA LYS A 71 33.05 -4.78 -23.49
C LYS A 71 31.86 -4.15 -24.23
N ALA A 72 31.95 -2.89 -24.65
CA ALA A 72 30.99 -2.27 -25.55
C ALA A 72 31.13 -2.82 -26.99
N GLU A 73 32.35 -2.98 -27.48
CA GLU A 73 32.61 -3.47 -28.84
C GLU A 73 32.07 -4.88 -29.06
N HIS A 74 32.21 -5.76 -28.07
CA HIS A 74 31.71 -7.14 -28.08
C HIS A 74 30.17 -7.27 -28.00
N GLN A 75 29.40 -6.17 -27.84
CA GLN A 75 27.93 -6.24 -27.90
C GLN A 75 27.44 -6.27 -29.34
N VAL A 76 26.57 -7.24 -29.64
CA VAL A 76 25.98 -7.52 -30.96
C VAL A 76 24.50 -7.87 -30.80
N GLY A 77 23.66 -7.57 -31.80
CA GLY A 77 22.20 -7.76 -31.74
C GLY A 77 21.45 -6.52 -31.25
N GLU A 78 20.12 -6.55 -31.33
CA GLU A 78 19.27 -5.40 -31.00
C GLU A 78 19.35 -5.03 -29.50
N ASP A 79 19.28 -6.01 -28.60
CA ASP A 79 19.47 -5.80 -27.15
C ASP A 79 20.88 -5.26 -26.82
N GLY A 80 21.90 -5.73 -27.56
CA GLY A 80 23.29 -5.33 -27.39
C GLY A 80 23.56 -3.87 -27.79
N PHE A 81 22.77 -3.30 -28.71
CA PHE A 81 22.96 -1.93 -29.22
C PHE A 81 22.83 -0.86 -28.13
N LEU A 82 21.80 -0.96 -27.28
CA LEU A 82 21.59 -0.01 -26.18
C LEU A 82 22.71 -0.12 -25.12
N LEU A 83 23.15 -1.34 -24.82
CA LEU A 83 24.26 -1.58 -23.89
C LEU A 83 25.59 -1.04 -24.42
N LYS A 84 25.86 -1.19 -25.72
CA LYS A 84 27.04 -0.62 -26.40
C LYS A 84 27.14 0.90 -26.23
N ILE A 85 26.03 1.60 -26.45
CA ILE A 85 25.93 3.06 -26.28
C ILE A 85 26.16 3.44 -24.80
N LYS A 86 25.50 2.75 -23.86
CA LYS A 86 25.68 2.98 -22.42
C LYS A 86 27.13 2.81 -21.97
N LEU A 87 27.78 1.70 -22.31
CA LEU A 87 29.16 1.41 -21.91
C LEU A 87 30.16 2.43 -22.50
N GLY A 88 29.98 2.84 -23.77
CA GLY A 88 30.77 3.91 -24.38
C GLY A 88 30.57 5.28 -23.73
N HIS A 89 29.33 5.58 -23.28
CA HIS A 89 29.05 6.78 -22.50
C HIS A 89 29.73 6.74 -21.13
N TYR A 90 29.63 5.64 -20.38
CA TYR A 90 30.30 5.52 -19.07
C TYR A 90 31.83 5.59 -19.18
N ALA A 91 32.43 5.00 -20.22
CA ALA A 91 33.86 5.13 -20.49
C ALA A 91 34.28 6.60 -20.68
N SER A 92 33.47 7.37 -21.42
CA SER A 92 33.68 8.80 -21.66
C SER A 92 33.46 9.65 -20.40
N GLN A 93 32.43 9.32 -19.60
CA GLN A 93 32.09 9.96 -18.33
C GLN A 93 33.18 9.72 -17.27
N LEU A 94 33.58 8.48 -17.03
CA LEU A 94 34.62 8.16 -16.04
C LEU A 94 35.96 8.79 -16.43
N LYS A 95 36.27 8.87 -17.73
CA LYS A 95 37.41 9.67 -18.19
C LYS A 95 37.22 11.14 -17.81
N SER A 96 36.15 11.81 -18.22
CA SER A 96 35.98 13.24 -17.94
C SER A 96 35.96 13.60 -16.44
N THR A 97 35.45 12.70 -15.59
CA THR A 97 35.44 12.86 -14.12
C THR A 97 36.82 12.70 -13.50
N TYR A 98 37.58 11.64 -13.87
CA TYR A 98 38.77 11.21 -13.12
C TYR A 98 40.11 11.46 -13.83
N ASP A 99 40.11 11.86 -15.11
CA ASP A 99 41.34 12.06 -15.91
C ASP A 99 42.33 13.05 -15.29
N ARG A 100 41.82 14.03 -14.54
CA ARG A 100 42.57 15.08 -13.83
C ARG A 100 42.97 14.74 -12.39
N CYS A 101 42.30 13.78 -11.75
CA CYS A 101 42.53 13.39 -10.36
C CYS A 101 42.36 11.85 -10.19
N PRO A 102 43.25 11.00 -10.76
CA PRO A 102 43.03 9.56 -10.81
C PRO A 102 42.98 8.88 -9.44
N LEU A 103 43.60 9.47 -8.40
CA LEU A 103 43.52 8.98 -7.03
C LEU A 103 42.09 9.02 -6.46
N GLU A 104 41.21 9.90 -6.96
CA GLU A 104 39.79 9.91 -6.56
C GLU A 104 39.02 8.70 -7.08
N LEU A 105 39.40 8.13 -8.24
CA LEU A 105 38.83 6.87 -8.73
C LEU A 105 39.19 5.73 -7.77
N VAL A 106 40.47 5.66 -7.37
CA VAL A 106 40.98 4.66 -6.44
C VAL A 106 40.29 4.79 -5.08
N ARG A 107 40.16 6.00 -4.54
CA ARG A 107 39.43 6.26 -3.29
C ARG A 107 37.95 5.84 -3.39
N CYS A 108 37.29 6.16 -4.51
CA CYS A 108 35.90 5.80 -4.76
C CYS A 108 35.70 4.27 -4.83
N ILE A 109 36.50 3.56 -5.63
CA ILE A 109 36.38 2.10 -5.78
C ILE A 109 36.75 1.37 -4.48
N LYS A 110 37.77 1.81 -3.74
CA LYS A 110 38.09 1.26 -2.41
C LYS A 110 36.92 1.42 -1.44
N HIS A 111 36.29 2.60 -1.40
CA HIS A 111 35.12 2.84 -0.54
C HIS A 111 33.92 1.96 -0.92
N ILE A 112 33.64 1.81 -2.22
CA ILE A 112 32.57 0.95 -2.74
C ILE A 112 32.82 -0.52 -2.35
N LEU A 113 33.96 -1.10 -2.75
CA LEU A 113 34.27 -2.51 -2.51
C LEU A 113 34.36 -2.84 -1.01
N TYR A 114 34.91 -1.94 -0.20
CA TYR A 114 34.92 -2.09 1.26
C TYR A 114 33.51 -2.12 1.84
N THR A 115 32.64 -1.19 1.43
CA THR A 115 31.28 -1.08 1.98
C THR A 115 30.39 -2.23 1.53
N GLU A 116 30.52 -2.70 0.28
CA GLU A 116 29.86 -3.93 -0.18
C GLU A 116 30.32 -5.16 0.63
N GLN A 117 31.63 -5.35 0.83
CA GLN A 117 32.12 -6.44 1.66
C GLN A 117 31.63 -6.34 3.10
N ARG A 118 31.50 -5.13 3.65
CA ARG A 118 30.96 -4.90 5.00
C ARG A 118 29.49 -5.32 5.07
N LEU A 119 28.66 -4.83 4.15
CA LEU A 119 27.23 -5.15 4.07
C LEU A 119 26.97 -6.65 3.85
N VAL A 120 27.76 -7.31 3.00
CA VAL A 120 27.67 -8.77 2.78
C VAL A 120 28.06 -9.55 4.03
N ARG A 121 29.10 -9.14 4.78
CA ARG A 121 29.46 -9.77 6.07
C ARG A 121 28.40 -9.51 7.15
N GLU A 122 27.86 -8.28 7.21
CA GLU A 122 26.78 -7.90 8.13
C GLU A 122 25.54 -8.77 7.89
N ALA A 123 25.08 -8.89 6.64
CA ALA A 123 23.96 -9.75 6.26
C ALA A 123 24.22 -11.26 6.45
N SER A 124 25.46 -11.71 6.26
CA SER A 124 25.84 -13.12 6.50
C SER A 124 25.87 -13.49 7.99
N ASN A 125 26.17 -12.52 8.86
CA ASN A 125 26.24 -12.71 10.31
C ASN A 125 24.91 -12.40 11.03
N SER A 126 23.96 -11.73 10.37
CA SER A 126 22.71 -11.29 10.98
C SER A 126 21.64 -12.40 11.07
N SER A 127 21.92 -13.46 11.82
CA SER A 127 20.91 -14.44 12.25
C SER A 127 19.99 -13.84 13.34
N SER A 128 19.25 -12.79 12.98
CA SER A 128 18.42 -11.97 13.87
C SER A 128 16.93 -12.02 13.45
N PRO A 129 15.96 -11.83 14.38
CA PRO A 129 14.59 -12.31 14.19
C PRO A 129 13.78 -11.69 13.04
N VAL A 130 14.22 -10.55 12.49
CA VAL A 130 13.54 -9.84 11.40
C VAL A 130 13.49 -10.69 10.12
N GLY A 131 14.54 -11.47 9.83
CA GLY A 131 14.58 -12.35 8.65
C GLY A 131 13.44 -13.38 8.65
N GLY A 132 13.14 -13.95 9.81
CA GLY A 132 12.07 -14.96 9.96
C GLY A 132 10.67 -14.46 9.62
N MET A 133 10.40 -13.15 9.73
CA MET A 133 9.13 -12.58 9.28
C MET A 133 9.06 -12.46 7.75
N MET A 134 10.18 -12.16 7.09
CA MET A 134 10.25 -12.05 5.63
C MET A 134 10.26 -13.43 4.96
N ASP A 135 11.01 -14.39 5.52
CA ASP A 135 10.95 -15.80 5.11
C ASP A 135 9.55 -16.38 5.31
N SER A 136 8.87 -16.11 6.45
CA SER A 136 7.50 -16.59 6.67
C SER A 136 6.49 -15.98 5.69
N MET A 137 6.65 -14.71 5.31
CA MET A 137 5.84 -14.10 4.25
C MET A 137 6.12 -14.71 2.87
N SER A 138 7.40 -14.93 2.52
CA SER A 138 7.78 -15.56 1.26
C SER A 138 7.27 -17.00 1.16
N GLN A 139 7.39 -17.78 2.24
CA GLN A 139 6.90 -19.16 2.32
C GLN A 139 5.37 -19.23 2.20
N LYS A 140 4.63 -18.30 2.83
CA LYS A 140 3.18 -18.19 2.63
C LYS A 140 2.83 -17.82 1.19
N TYR A 141 3.59 -16.93 0.57
CA TYR A 141 3.37 -16.55 -0.83
C TYR A 141 3.64 -17.73 -1.79
N GLN A 142 4.64 -18.57 -1.50
CA GLN A 142 4.89 -19.82 -2.23
C GLN A 142 3.74 -20.83 -2.05
N GLN A 143 3.25 -21.05 -0.83
CA GLN A 143 2.09 -21.91 -0.54
C GLN A 143 0.83 -21.44 -1.28
N ILE A 144 0.58 -20.13 -1.28
CA ILE A 144 -0.54 -19.52 -2.02
C ILE A 144 -0.40 -19.77 -3.53
N ASN A 145 0.79 -19.61 -4.10
CA ASN A 145 1.01 -19.89 -5.53
C ASN A 145 0.92 -21.39 -5.88
N GLN A 146 1.29 -22.30 -4.97
CA GLN A 146 1.07 -23.73 -5.15
C GLN A 146 -0.42 -24.06 -5.18
N ALA A 147 -1.20 -23.57 -4.20
CA ALA A 147 -2.66 -23.75 -4.18
C ALA A 147 -3.35 -23.15 -5.42
N PHE A 148 -2.85 -22.02 -5.96
CA PHE A 148 -3.35 -21.46 -7.21
C PHE A 148 -3.13 -22.38 -8.42
N GLU A 149 -1.95 -23.00 -8.55
CA GLU A 149 -1.66 -23.89 -9.67
C GLU A 149 -2.41 -25.22 -9.54
N GLU A 150 -2.56 -25.75 -8.32
CA GLU A 150 -3.45 -26.90 -8.04
C GLU A 150 -4.88 -26.59 -8.48
N LEU A 151 -5.47 -25.47 -8.04
CA LEU A 151 -6.82 -25.07 -8.47
C LEU A 151 -6.95 -24.89 -9.99
N ARG A 152 -5.92 -24.38 -10.64
CA ARG A 152 -5.89 -24.20 -12.10
C ARG A 152 -5.92 -25.54 -12.83
N LEU A 153 -5.16 -26.53 -12.36
CA LEU A 153 -5.15 -27.90 -12.91
C LEU A 153 -6.49 -28.60 -12.66
N LEU A 154 -7.02 -28.53 -11.44
CA LEU A 154 -8.27 -29.19 -11.06
C LEU A 154 -9.49 -28.62 -11.82
N THR A 155 -9.52 -27.30 -12.02
CA THR A 155 -10.51 -26.58 -12.86
C THR A 155 -10.39 -26.96 -14.35
N GLN A 156 -9.18 -27.29 -14.82
CA GLN A 156 -8.94 -27.73 -16.19
C GLN A 156 -9.40 -29.18 -16.41
N ASP A 157 -9.23 -30.05 -15.40
CA ASP A 157 -9.71 -31.44 -15.45
C ASP A 157 -11.23 -31.55 -15.36
N THR A 158 -11.90 -30.73 -14.54
CA THR A 158 -13.38 -30.72 -14.53
C THR A 158 -13.97 -30.26 -15.87
N GLU A 159 -13.40 -29.24 -16.53
CA GLU A 159 -13.83 -28.83 -17.88
C GLU A 159 -13.50 -29.90 -18.95
N ASN A 160 -12.42 -30.67 -18.79
CA ASN A 160 -12.16 -31.84 -19.65
C ASN A 160 -13.23 -32.93 -19.45
N ASP A 161 -13.63 -33.23 -18.21
CA ASP A 161 -14.68 -34.21 -17.91
C ASP A 161 -16.08 -33.73 -18.28
N LEU A 162 -16.36 -32.44 -18.19
CA LEU A 162 -17.61 -31.83 -18.66
C LEU A 162 -17.74 -31.92 -20.18
N ARG A 163 -16.63 -31.76 -20.93
CA ARG A 163 -16.58 -32.03 -22.37
C ARG A 163 -16.83 -33.50 -22.71
N LYS A 164 -16.29 -34.46 -21.94
CA LYS A 164 -16.59 -35.90 -22.10
C LYS A 164 -18.07 -36.19 -21.82
N LEU A 165 -18.61 -35.64 -20.74
CA LEU A 165 -20.01 -35.80 -20.33
C LEU A 165 -20.97 -35.26 -21.42
N GLN A 166 -20.69 -34.07 -21.96
CA GLN A 166 -21.44 -33.52 -23.09
C GLN A 166 -21.42 -34.46 -24.30
N HIS A 167 -20.25 -34.93 -24.73
CA HIS A 167 -20.13 -35.81 -25.89
C HIS A 167 -20.87 -37.15 -25.70
N ASN A 168 -20.76 -37.74 -24.51
CA ASN A 168 -21.49 -38.97 -24.18
C ASN A 168 -23.02 -38.74 -24.16
N GLN A 169 -23.48 -37.58 -23.70
CA GLN A 169 -24.89 -37.20 -23.71
C GLN A 169 -25.40 -36.93 -25.14
N GLU A 170 -24.62 -36.25 -25.99
CA GLU A 170 -24.94 -36.06 -27.41
C GLU A 170 -25.07 -37.42 -28.13
N TYR A 171 -24.11 -38.33 -27.89
CA TYR A 171 -24.17 -39.69 -28.45
C TYR A 171 -25.36 -40.50 -27.91
N PHE A 172 -25.68 -40.37 -26.61
CA PHE A 172 -26.89 -40.97 -26.02
C PHE A 172 -28.17 -40.48 -26.71
N ILE A 173 -28.30 -39.16 -26.93
CA ILE A 173 -29.45 -38.56 -27.61
C ILE A 173 -29.57 -39.09 -29.05
N ILE A 174 -28.47 -39.26 -29.77
CA ILE A 174 -28.46 -39.86 -31.13
C ILE A 174 -28.92 -41.32 -31.11
N GLN A 175 -28.41 -42.16 -30.18
CA GLN A 175 -28.86 -43.55 -30.06
C GLN A 175 -30.33 -43.67 -29.63
N TYR A 176 -30.80 -42.74 -28.80
CA TYR A 176 -32.19 -42.65 -28.39
C TYR A 176 -33.12 -42.26 -29.56
N GLN A 177 -32.70 -41.32 -30.42
CA GLN A 177 -33.40 -40.99 -31.67
C GLN A 177 -33.44 -42.17 -32.66
N GLU A 178 -32.37 -42.96 -32.79
CA GLU A 178 -32.39 -44.18 -33.61
C GLU A 178 -33.32 -45.25 -33.00
N SER A 179 -33.42 -45.36 -31.66
CA SER A 179 -34.39 -46.23 -31.00
C SER A 179 -35.84 -45.85 -31.36
N LEU A 180 -36.19 -44.56 -31.25
CA LEU A 180 -37.49 -44.04 -31.67
C LEU A 180 -37.77 -44.28 -33.17
N ARG A 181 -36.75 -44.16 -34.02
CA ARG A 181 -36.82 -44.45 -35.46
C ARG A 181 -37.02 -45.93 -35.76
N ILE A 182 -36.38 -46.84 -35.02
CA ILE A 182 -36.62 -48.30 -35.10
C ILE A 182 -38.05 -48.62 -34.60
N GLN A 183 -38.52 -47.95 -33.55
CA GLN A 183 -39.90 -48.09 -33.06
C GLN A 183 -40.93 -47.60 -34.09
N ALA A 184 -40.68 -46.48 -34.77
CA ALA A 184 -41.51 -46.03 -35.90
C ALA A 184 -41.50 -47.03 -37.08
N GLN A 185 -40.35 -47.63 -37.39
CA GLN A 185 -40.26 -48.70 -38.39
C GLN A 185 -41.05 -49.95 -37.98
N LEU A 186 -41.01 -50.37 -36.72
CA LEU A 186 -41.81 -51.47 -36.18
C LEU A 186 -43.31 -51.16 -36.26
N THR A 187 -43.76 -49.94 -35.97
CA THR A 187 -45.15 -49.52 -36.20
C THR A 187 -45.52 -49.55 -37.68
N SER A 188 -44.60 -49.14 -38.58
CA SER A 188 -44.84 -49.17 -40.03
C SER A 188 -44.92 -50.59 -40.63
N LEU A 189 -44.29 -51.59 -40.00
CA LEU A 189 -44.39 -52.99 -40.45
C LEU A 189 -45.82 -53.55 -40.41
N ALA A 190 -46.74 -52.91 -39.66
CA ALA A 190 -48.14 -53.28 -39.63
C ALA A 190 -48.90 -53.03 -40.95
N THR A 191 -48.35 -52.23 -41.88
CA THR A 191 -48.96 -51.96 -43.19
C THR A 191 -48.42 -52.82 -44.34
N LEU A 192 -47.42 -53.68 -44.07
CA LEU A 192 -46.74 -54.51 -45.06
C LEU A 192 -47.30 -55.95 -45.14
N PRO A 193 -47.11 -56.67 -46.27
CA PRO A 193 -47.57 -58.04 -46.41
C PRO A 193 -46.99 -59.00 -45.35
N PRO A 194 -47.73 -60.04 -44.93
CA PRO A 194 -47.30 -60.94 -43.85
C PRO A 194 -45.94 -61.61 -44.07
N ALA A 195 -45.57 -61.91 -45.33
CA ALA A 195 -44.29 -62.53 -45.67
C ALA A 195 -43.09 -61.59 -45.44
N ASP A 196 -43.18 -60.34 -45.90
CA ASP A 196 -42.15 -59.31 -45.66
C ASP A 196 -42.04 -58.96 -44.17
N ARG A 197 -43.18 -58.94 -43.47
CA ARG A 197 -43.24 -58.70 -42.03
C ARG A 197 -42.48 -59.78 -41.26
N LEU A 198 -42.81 -61.06 -41.48
CA LEU A 198 -42.16 -62.20 -40.82
C LEU A 198 -40.63 -62.23 -41.03
N LEU A 199 -40.14 -61.73 -42.17
CA LEU A 199 -38.71 -61.67 -42.48
C LEU A 199 -37.98 -60.51 -41.75
N ARG A 200 -38.66 -59.37 -41.55
CA ARG A 200 -38.04 -58.12 -41.06
C ARG A 200 -38.24 -57.86 -39.56
N GLU A 201 -39.40 -58.25 -39.03
CA GLU A 201 -39.80 -58.01 -37.64
C GLU A 201 -38.80 -58.57 -36.60
N PRO A 202 -38.28 -59.81 -36.70
CA PRO A 202 -37.30 -60.33 -35.73
C PRO A 202 -35.99 -59.53 -35.70
N THR A 203 -35.53 -59.08 -36.87
CA THR A 203 -34.28 -58.31 -37.01
C THR A 203 -34.39 -56.93 -36.37
N LEU A 204 -35.54 -56.26 -36.53
CA LEU A 204 -35.78 -54.94 -35.95
C LEU A 204 -36.04 -55.01 -34.44
N LEU A 205 -36.73 -56.06 -33.95
CA LEU A 205 -36.87 -56.31 -32.51
C LEU A 205 -35.51 -56.59 -31.84
N SER A 206 -34.64 -57.39 -32.47
CA SER A 206 -33.28 -57.66 -31.97
C SER A 206 -32.42 -56.38 -31.92
N LYS A 207 -32.48 -55.53 -32.95
CA LYS A 207 -31.81 -54.22 -32.95
C LYS A 207 -32.35 -53.31 -31.85
N ARG A 208 -33.68 -53.19 -31.71
CA ARG A 208 -34.32 -52.40 -30.66
C ARG A 208 -33.85 -52.82 -29.27
N ALA A 209 -33.93 -54.11 -28.94
CA ALA A 209 -33.51 -54.62 -27.63
C ALA A 209 -32.01 -54.36 -27.34
N THR A 210 -31.16 -54.39 -28.38
CA THR A 210 -29.73 -54.06 -28.25
C THR A 210 -29.51 -52.58 -27.95
N VAL A 211 -30.23 -51.69 -28.63
CA VAL A 211 -30.16 -50.23 -28.40
C VAL A 211 -30.76 -49.84 -27.05
N GLU A 212 -31.91 -50.40 -26.66
CA GLU A 212 -32.52 -50.17 -25.35
C GLU A 212 -31.62 -50.64 -24.20
N ALA A 213 -31.03 -51.84 -24.30
CA ALA A 213 -30.09 -52.33 -23.29
C ALA A 213 -28.82 -51.47 -23.18
N TRP A 214 -28.34 -50.89 -24.29
CA TRP A 214 -27.25 -49.92 -24.28
C TRP A 214 -27.68 -48.60 -23.63
N LEU A 215 -28.85 -48.06 -23.97
CA LEU A 215 -29.41 -46.82 -23.39
C LEU A 215 -29.59 -46.94 -21.87
N THR A 216 -30.23 -48.01 -21.37
CA THR A 216 -30.40 -48.20 -19.92
C THR A 216 -29.05 -48.29 -19.20
N ARG A 217 -28.04 -48.93 -19.81
CA ARG A 217 -26.68 -48.96 -19.26
C ARG A 217 -26.03 -47.58 -19.25
N GLU A 218 -26.11 -46.84 -20.35
CA GLU A 218 -25.41 -45.55 -20.48
C GLU A 218 -26.07 -44.43 -19.69
N ALA A 219 -27.39 -44.42 -19.53
CA ALA A 219 -28.08 -43.49 -18.63
C ALA A 219 -27.57 -43.60 -17.18
N ASN A 220 -27.40 -44.84 -16.69
CA ASN A 220 -26.79 -45.12 -15.37
C ASN A 220 -25.31 -44.68 -15.30
N THR A 221 -24.57 -44.77 -16.40
CA THR A 221 -23.18 -44.29 -16.51
C THR A 221 -23.12 -42.75 -16.46
N LEU A 222 -23.94 -42.06 -17.24
CA LEU A 222 -24.07 -40.59 -17.27
C LEU A 222 -24.46 -40.04 -15.89
N GLN A 223 -25.40 -40.68 -15.20
CA GLN A 223 -25.81 -40.28 -13.85
C GLN A 223 -24.65 -40.40 -12.83
N LYS A 224 -23.82 -41.44 -12.94
CA LYS A 224 -22.61 -41.59 -12.12
C LYS A 224 -21.55 -40.53 -12.45
N TYR A 225 -21.31 -40.22 -13.72
CA TYR A 225 -20.39 -39.13 -14.10
C TYR A 225 -20.85 -37.76 -13.59
N ARG A 226 -22.15 -37.44 -13.69
CA ARG A 226 -22.74 -36.22 -13.10
C ARG A 226 -22.46 -36.12 -11.59
N LEU A 227 -22.62 -37.22 -10.83
CA LEU A 227 -22.35 -37.25 -9.39
C LEU A 227 -20.86 -37.16 -9.03
N VAL A 228 -19.98 -37.86 -9.77
CA VAL A 228 -18.52 -37.79 -9.52
C VAL A 228 -17.99 -36.37 -9.76
N HIS A 229 -18.44 -35.72 -10.84
CA HIS A 229 -18.08 -34.33 -11.14
C HIS A 229 -18.50 -33.39 -9.99
N TYR A 230 -19.72 -33.54 -9.44
CA TYR A 230 -20.18 -32.78 -8.27
C TYR A 230 -19.26 -32.96 -7.05
N PHE A 231 -18.89 -34.21 -6.70
CA PHE A 231 -18.08 -34.46 -5.51
C PHE A 231 -16.66 -33.88 -5.61
N LEU A 232 -16.04 -33.99 -6.79
CA LEU A 232 -14.75 -33.36 -7.07
C LEU A 232 -14.84 -31.84 -6.95
N TYR A 233 -15.83 -31.23 -7.63
CA TYR A 233 -16.07 -29.80 -7.62
C TYR A 233 -16.32 -29.26 -6.19
N ARG A 234 -17.09 -29.99 -5.37
CA ARG A 234 -17.34 -29.63 -3.97
C ARG A 234 -16.08 -29.68 -3.10
N LEU A 235 -15.15 -30.61 -3.35
CA LEU A 235 -13.83 -30.57 -2.70
C LEU A 235 -13.04 -29.31 -3.09
N TYR A 236 -13.03 -28.96 -4.38
CA TYR A 236 -12.22 -27.84 -4.89
C TYR A 236 -12.68 -26.47 -4.37
N MET A 237 -13.99 -26.25 -4.23
CA MET A 237 -14.51 -24.97 -3.72
C MET A 237 -14.36 -24.81 -2.20
N CYS A 238 -14.18 -25.90 -1.43
CA CYS A 238 -14.11 -25.88 0.04
C CYS A 238 -12.70 -25.75 0.64
N HIS A 239 -11.67 -25.40 -0.15
CA HIS A 239 -10.28 -25.29 0.34
C HIS A 239 -9.55 -23.94 0.18
N PRO A 240 -9.84 -23.03 -0.78
CA PRO A 240 -8.98 -21.84 -1.00
C PRO A 240 -9.36 -20.56 -0.23
N VAL A 241 -10.62 -20.41 0.18
CA VAL A 241 -11.21 -19.07 0.44
C VAL A 241 -10.81 -18.46 1.81
N GLY A 242 -9.89 -19.08 2.55
CA GLY A 242 -9.51 -18.68 3.91
C GLY A 242 -8.37 -17.66 4.05
N LEU A 243 -7.73 -17.21 2.96
CA LEU A 243 -6.38 -16.60 3.01
C LEU A 243 -6.26 -15.11 2.60
N TYR A 244 -7.35 -14.40 2.32
CA TYR A 244 -7.29 -12.97 1.96
C TYR A 244 -8.02 -12.06 2.96
N HIS A 245 -7.27 -11.60 3.96
CA HIS A 245 -7.64 -10.50 4.88
C HIS A 245 -6.42 -9.63 5.22
N ARG A 246 -5.83 -8.99 4.19
CA ARG A 246 -4.80 -7.96 4.35
C ARG A 246 -4.79 -6.98 3.17
N SER A 247 -4.37 -5.74 3.41
CA SER A 247 -4.33 -4.66 2.42
C SER A 247 -3.41 -4.99 1.23
N PRO A 248 -3.88 -4.94 -0.02
CA PRO A 248 -3.05 -5.15 -1.20
C PRO A 248 -2.35 -3.84 -1.60
N GLU A 249 -1.06 -3.72 -1.25
CA GLU A 249 -0.18 -2.63 -1.72
C GLU A 249 0.91 -3.13 -2.70
N GLY A 250 0.94 -4.44 -2.97
CA GLY A 250 1.86 -5.08 -3.93
C GLY A 250 1.25 -5.28 -5.32
N SER A 251 2.10 -5.18 -6.36
CA SER A 251 1.70 -5.52 -7.73
C SER A 251 1.41 -7.02 -7.91
N GLU A 252 2.06 -7.88 -7.12
CA GLU A 252 1.94 -9.33 -7.24
C GLU A 252 0.61 -9.86 -6.68
N ASP A 253 0.12 -9.27 -5.58
CA ASP A 253 -1.21 -9.56 -5.01
C ASP A 253 -2.35 -9.24 -5.99
N CYS A 254 -2.19 -8.19 -6.81
CA CYS A 254 -3.17 -7.84 -7.85
C CYS A 254 -3.35 -9.00 -8.84
N THR A 255 -2.24 -9.58 -9.31
CA THR A 255 -2.24 -10.72 -10.23
C THR A 255 -2.80 -11.99 -9.58
N ALA A 256 -2.63 -12.18 -8.28
CA ALA A 256 -3.25 -13.28 -7.54
C ALA A 256 -4.80 -13.15 -7.52
N CYS A 257 -5.33 -11.97 -7.22
CA CYS A 257 -6.79 -11.72 -7.27
C CYS A 257 -7.37 -11.91 -8.69
N GLU A 258 -6.65 -11.50 -9.74
CA GLU A 258 -7.07 -11.69 -11.13
C GLU A 258 -7.10 -13.18 -11.54
N LYS A 259 -6.08 -13.97 -11.16
CA LYS A 259 -6.09 -15.44 -11.36
C LYS A 259 -7.25 -16.10 -10.62
N LEU A 260 -7.50 -15.70 -9.36
CA LEU A 260 -8.58 -16.23 -8.54
C LEU A 260 -9.95 -15.98 -9.19
N ALA A 261 -10.19 -14.75 -9.66
CA ALA A 261 -11.42 -14.38 -10.34
C ALA A 261 -11.64 -15.15 -11.64
N GLU A 262 -10.59 -15.36 -12.43
CA GLU A 262 -10.66 -16.15 -13.66
C GLU A 262 -11.02 -17.61 -13.39
N THR A 263 -10.35 -18.27 -12.44
CA THR A 263 -10.63 -19.65 -12.05
C THR A 263 -12.06 -19.82 -11.51
N ILE A 264 -12.51 -18.93 -10.62
CA ILE A 264 -13.88 -18.95 -10.08
C ILE A 264 -14.91 -18.68 -11.19
N TRP A 265 -14.63 -17.76 -12.11
CA TRP A 265 -15.56 -17.47 -13.21
C TRP A 265 -15.68 -18.65 -14.19
N GLN A 266 -14.57 -19.30 -14.54
CA GLN A 266 -14.57 -20.55 -15.31
C GLN A 266 -15.39 -21.63 -14.60
N ASN A 267 -15.18 -21.81 -13.28
CA ASN A 267 -15.95 -22.74 -12.46
C ASN A 267 -17.46 -22.43 -12.45
N ARG A 268 -17.90 -21.15 -12.46
CA ARG A 268 -19.32 -20.80 -12.60
C ARG A 268 -19.88 -21.20 -13.98
N GLN A 269 -19.13 -20.99 -15.06
CA GLN A 269 -19.55 -21.40 -16.40
C GLN A 269 -19.69 -22.93 -16.52
N GLN A 270 -18.84 -23.70 -15.83
CA GLN A 270 -18.95 -25.16 -15.75
C GLN A 270 -20.26 -25.61 -15.08
N ILE A 271 -20.66 -25.00 -13.94
CA ILE A 271 -21.96 -25.28 -13.30
C ILE A 271 -23.11 -25.04 -14.28
N ARG A 272 -23.17 -23.85 -14.90
CA ARG A 272 -24.27 -23.52 -15.84
C ARG A 272 -24.34 -24.48 -17.02
N ARG A 273 -23.20 -24.93 -17.53
CA ARG A 273 -23.14 -25.90 -18.64
C ARG A 273 -23.57 -27.30 -18.18
N ALA A 274 -23.22 -27.72 -16.96
CA ALA A 274 -23.75 -28.96 -16.37
C ALA A 274 -25.27 -28.88 -16.12
N GLU A 275 -25.77 -27.73 -15.70
CA GLU A 275 -27.19 -27.44 -15.53
C GLU A 275 -27.94 -27.42 -16.87
N HIS A 276 -27.39 -26.81 -17.91
CA HIS A 276 -27.96 -26.85 -19.26
C HIS A 276 -27.99 -28.28 -19.82
N LEU A 277 -26.94 -29.08 -19.59
CA LEU A 277 -26.93 -30.51 -19.92
C LEU A 277 -27.99 -31.29 -19.12
N ARG A 278 -28.27 -30.92 -17.86
CA ARG A 278 -29.39 -31.47 -17.08
C ARG A 278 -30.75 -31.12 -17.70
N GLN A 279 -30.95 -29.87 -18.12
CA GLN A 279 -32.18 -29.41 -18.77
C GLN A 279 -32.42 -30.13 -20.12
N GLN A 280 -31.37 -30.30 -20.94
CA GLN A 280 -31.44 -31.03 -22.21
C GLN A 280 -31.77 -32.52 -22.05
N LEU A 281 -31.33 -33.15 -20.96
CA LEU A 281 -31.64 -34.55 -20.64
C LEU A 281 -31.95 -34.70 -19.13
N PRO A 282 -33.22 -34.49 -18.75
CA PRO A 282 -33.67 -34.64 -17.37
C PRO A 282 -33.62 -36.11 -16.96
N ILE A 283 -32.69 -36.43 -16.05
CA ILE A 283 -32.55 -37.76 -15.43
C ILE A 283 -32.90 -37.58 -13.95
N PRO A 284 -34.01 -38.14 -13.44
CA PRO A 284 -34.42 -37.99 -12.05
C PRO A 284 -33.34 -38.44 -11.05
N GLY A 285 -33.09 -37.64 -10.02
CA GLY A 285 -32.12 -37.92 -8.96
C GLY A 285 -31.63 -36.64 -8.27
N PRO A 286 -30.81 -36.76 -7.21
CA PRO A 286 -30.43 -35.64 -6.32
C PRO A 286 -29.51 -34.59 -6.96
N ILE A 287 -29.22 -34.67 -8.26
CA ILE A 287 -28.27 -33.78 -8.94
C ILE A 287 -28.76 -32.32 -9.01
N GLU A 288 -30.06 -32.09 -8.81
CA GLU A 288 -30.71 -30.77 -8.87
C GLU A 288 -30.40 -29.92 -7.63
N ASP A 289 -30.73 -30.41 -6.43
CA ASP A 289 -30.38 -29.78 -5.16
C ASP A 289 -28.86 -29.53 -5.07
N LEU A 290 -28.08 -30.51 -5.51
CA LEU A 290 -26.62 -30.48 -5.56
C LEU A 290 -26.06 -29.38 -6.49
N LEU A 291 -26.68 -29.12 -7.63
CA LEU A 291 -26.27 -28.01 -8.51
C LEU A 291 -26.68 -26.65 -7.93
N ASN A 292 -27.85 -26.58 -7.27
CA ASN A 292 -28.32 -25.36 -6.60
C ASN A 292 -27.39 -24.96 -5.44
N ASP A 293 -26.98 -25.92 -4.59
CA ASP A 293 -25.98 -25.73 -3.54
C ASP A 293 -24.67 -25.14 -4.07
N LEU A 294 -24.15 -25.68 -5.19
CA LEU A 294 -22.92 -25.20 -5.81
C LEU A 294 -23.08 -23.81 -6.43
N ASN A 295 -24.21 -23.54 -7.09
CA ASN A 295 -24.49 -22.24 -7.70
C ASN A 295 -24.64 -21.14 -6.63
N SER A 296 -25.24 -21.47 -5.48
CA SER A 296 -25.28 -20.61 -4.29
C SER A 296 -23.86 -20.35 -3.77
N THR A 297 -23.12 -21.41 -3.43
CA THR A 297 -21.76 -21.36 -2.87
C THR A 297 -20.80 -20.52 -3.74
N ILE A 298 -20.84 -20.69 -5.06
CA ILE A 298 -19.95 -19.91 -5.95
C ILE A 298 -20.41 -18.45 -6.09
N THR A 299 -21.70 -18.16 -5.94
CA THR A 299 -22.21 -16.78 -5.95
C THR A 299 -21.73 -16.02 -4.72
N ASP A 300 -21.76 -16.64 -3.54
CA ASP A 300 -21.21 -16.06 -2.31
C ASP A 300 -19.69 -15.82 -2.42
N ILE A 301 -18.95 -16.77 -2.98
CA ILE A 301 -17.50 -16.63 -3.18
C ILE A 301 -17.17 -15.51 -4.18
N ILE A 302 -17.94 -15.37 -5.28
CA ILE A 302 -17.79 -14.24 -6.21
C ILE A 302 -18.15 -12.92 -5.50
N SER A 303 -19.21 -12.89 -4.69
CA SER A 303 -19.63 -11.71 -3.93
C SER A 303 -18.55 -11.23 -2.95
N ALA A 304 -17.98 -12.16 -2.17
CA ALA A 304 -16.86 -11.89 -1.26
C ALA A 304 -15.61 -11.39 -2.02
N LEU A 305 -15.27 -11.99 -3.16
CA LEU A 305 -14.14 -11.57 -3.98
C LEU A 305 -14.35 -10.18 -4.61
N VAL A 306 -15.53 -9.92 -5.19
CA VAL A 306 -15.86 -8.66 -5.86
C VAL A 306 -15.93 -7.50 -4.85
N THR A 307 -16.46 -7.73 -3.65
CA THR A 307 -16.51 -6.69 -2.60
C THR A 307 -15.15 -6.42 -1.98
N SER A 308 -14.34 -7.44 -1.68
CA SER A 308 -13.00 -7.27 -1.09
C SER A 308 -11.96 -6.69 -2.05
N THR A 309 -12.13 -6.86 -3.38
CA THR A 309 -11.19 -6.35 -4.39
C THR A 309 -11.55 -4.98 -4.97
N PHE A 310 -12.54 -4.29 -4.40
CA PHE A 310 -12.85 -2.90 -4.66
C PHE A 310 -12.08 -1.99 -3.68
N ILE A 311 -10.89 -1.54 -4.11
CA ILE A 311 -9.87 -0.92 -3.25
C ILE A 311 -9.58 0.53 -3.62
N ILE A 312 -8.98 1.27 -2.69
CA ILE A 312 -8.51 2.64 -2.91
C ILE A 312 -7.00 2.60 -3.17
N GLU A 313 -6.65 2.54 -4.45
CA GLU A 313 -5.26 2.50 -4.95
C GLU A 313 -4.50 3.82 -4.69
N LYS A 314 -5.23 4.95 -4.61
CA LYS A 314 -4.66 6.22 -4.16
C LYS A 314 -5.62 6.90 -3.17
N GLN A 315 -5.23 6.89 -1.90
CA GLN A 315 -5.99 7.52 -0.82
C GLN A 315 -6.15 9.04 -1.03
N PRO A 316 -7.29 9.63 -0.62
CA PRO A 316 -7.42 11.08 -0.50
C PRO A 316 -6.48 11.61 0.59
N PRO A 317 -6.09 12.91 0.57
CA PRO A 317 -5.33 13.52 1.64
C PRO A 317 -6.07 13.41 2.97
N GLN A 318 -5.44 12.84 3.99
CA GLN A 318 -6.06 12.62 5.31
C GLN A 318 -6.26 13.92 6.12
N VAL A 319 -5.69 15.04 5.67
CA VAL A 319 -6.10 16.38 6.11
C VAL A 319 -6.74 17.08 4.90
N LEU A 320 -8.06 17.18 4.88
CA LEU A 320 -8.80 17.86 3.82
C LEU A 320 -9.13 19.30 4.21
N LYS A 321 -8.56 20.26 3.49
CA LYS A 321 -8.99 21.66 3.58
C LYS A 321 -10.23 21.90 2.71
N THR A 322 -11.28 22.47 3.29
CA THR A 322 -12.49 22.88 2.54
C THR A 322 -12.15 23.80 1.37
N GLN A 323 -12.94 23.72 0.29
CA GLN A 323 -12.77 24.46 -0.97
C GLN A 323 -11.44 24.20 -1.71
N THR A 324 -10.62 23.27 -1.24
CA THR A 324 -9.35 22.87 -1.88
C THR A 324 -9.58 21.64 -2.76
N LYS A 325 -8.98 21.61 -3.95
CA LYS A 325 -9.04 20.45 -4.84
C LYS A 325 -8.20 19.30 -4.28
N PHE A 326 -8.74 18.09 -4.32
CA PHE A 326 -8.04 16.87 -3.96
C PHE A 326 -8.30 15.74 -4.97
N VAL A 327 -7.54 14.66 -4.85
CA VAL A 327 -7.57 13.51 -5.76
C VAL A 327 -7.69 12.20 -5.00
N ALA A 328 -8.24 11.18 -5.64
CA ALA A 328 -8.21 9.79 -5.20
C ALA A 328 -8.34 8.85 -6.42
N THR A 329 -7.87 7.61 -6.28
CA THR A 329 -8.05 6.56 -7.31
C THR A 329 -8.62 5.32 -6.64
N VAL A 330 -9.69 4.78 -7.23
CA VAL A 330 -10.38 3.56 -6.80
C VAL A 330 -10.24 2.52 -7.89
N ARG A 331 -9.89 1.29 -7.56
CA ARG A 331 -9.62 0.20 -8.52
C ARG A 331 -10.42 -1.05 -8.14
N LEU A 332 -10.94 -1.75 -9.16
CA LEU A 332 -11.54 -3.07 -9.00
C LEU A 332 -10.58 -4.08 -9.61
N LEU A 333 -9.82 -4.82 -8.78
CA LEU A 333 -8.75 -5.71 -9.27
C LEU A 333 -9.29 -6.74 -10.27
N VAL A 334 -10.45 -7.33 -9.96
CA VAL A 334 -11.09 -8.38 -10.78
C VAL A 334 -11.87 -7.85 -12.00
N GLY A 335 -11.99 -6.52 -12.15
CA GLY A 335 -12.89 -5.90 -13.12
C GLY A 335 -12.52 -6.11 -14.59
N GLY A 336 -11.24 -6.36 -14.87
CA GLY A 336 -10.78 -6.82 -16.18
C GLY A 336 -11.32 -8.22 -16.49
N LYS A 337 -11.00 -9.20 -15.63
CA LYS A 337 -11.33 -10.63 -15.79
C LYS A 337 -12.83 -10.93 -15.78
N LEU A 338 -13.61 -10.21 -14.98
CA LEU A 338 -15.07 -10.34 -14.92
C LEU A 338 -15.81 -9.54 -16.02
N ASN A 339 -15.09 -8.97 -16.99
CA ASN A 339 -15.66 -8.18 -18.10
C ASN A 339 -16.50 -6.95 -17.69
N VAL A 340 -16.34 -6.44 -16.47
CA VAL A 340 -17.04 -5.25 -15.96
C VAL A 340 -16.72 -4.02 -16.83
N HIS A 341 -15.54 -3.99 -17.43
CA HIS A 341 -15.10 -2.96 -18.38
C HIS A 341 -15.96 -2.87 -19.66
N MET A 342 -16.81 -3.85 -19.98
CA MET A 342 -17.72 -3.81 -21.14
C MET A 342 -18.90 -2.86 -20.93
N ASN A 343 -19.26 -2.56 -19.69
CA ASN A 343 -20.23 -1.52 -19.32
C ASN A 343 -19.69 -0.78 -18.09
N PRO A 344 -18.70 0.12 -18.27
CA PRO A 344 -17.88 0.64 -17.18
C PRO A 344 -18.75 1.44 -16.19
N PRO A 345 -18.81 1.04 -14.90
CA PRO A 345 -19.74 1.64 -13.96
C PRO A 345 -19.27 3.00 -13.44
N GLN A 346 -20.22 3.74 -12.87
CA GLN A 346 -19.93 4.97 -12.15
C GLN A 346 -19.61 4.65 -10.68
N VAL A 347 -18.50 5.19 -10.20
CA VAL A 347 -18.12 5.26 -8.78
C VAL A 347 -18.53 6.63 -8.24
N LYS A 348 -19.20 6.63 -7.09
CA LYS A 348 -19.67 7.82 -6.37
C LYS A 348 -18.93 7.93 -5.04
N ALA A 349 -18.29 9.07 -4.82
CA ALA A 349 -17.64 9.43 -3.57
C ALA A 349 -18.60 10.23 -2.68
N THR A 350 -18.60 9.94 -1.37
CA THR A 350 -19.41 10.64 -0.37
C THR A 350 -18.61 10.75 0.94
N ILE A 351 -18.68 11.89 1.62
CA ILE A 351 -18.06 12.04 2.95
C ILE A 351 -19.08 11.69 4.05
N ILE A 352 -18.66 10.83 4.96
CA ILE A 352 -19.47 10.33 6.07
C ILE A 352 -18.69 10.44 7.39
N SER A 353 -19.41 10.57 8.50
CA SER A 353 -18.83 10.64 9.85
C SER A 353 -18.54 9.26 10.43
N GLU A 354 -17.80 9.23 11.55
CA GLU A 354 -17.57 8.04 12.36
C GLU A 354 -18.85 7.26 12.69
N GLN A 355 -19.91 7.94 13.13
CA GLN A 355 -21.18 7.28 13.47
C GLN A 355 -21.84 6.63 12.24
N GLN A 356 -21.76 7.27 11.07
CA GLN A 356 -22.31 6.77 9.82
C GLN A 356 -21.52 5.55 9.29
N ALA A 357 -20.19 5.55 9.43
CA ALA A 357 -19.36 4.39 9.11
C ALA A 357 -19.65 3.19 10.04
N LYS A 358 -19.89 3.44 11.35
CA LYS A 358 -20.30 2.40 12.30
C LYS A 358 -21.70 1.83 12.01
N ALA A 359 -22.62 2.64 11.49
CA ALA A 359 -23.95 2.19 11.06
C ALA A 359 -23.89 1.35 9.76
N LEU A 360 -23.07 1.76 8.78
CA LEU A 360 -22.87 1.01 7.53
C LEU A 360 -22.39 -0.42 7.76
N LEU A 361 -21.48 -0.66 8.71
CA LEU A 361 -21.01 -2.02 9.04
C LEU A 361 -22.09 -2.93 9.65
N LYS A 362 -23.21 -2.38 10.10
CA LYS A 362 -24.36 -3.13 10.62
C LYS A 362 -25.45 -3.38 9.56
N ASN A 363 -25.24 -2.93 8.33
CA ASN A 363 -26.28 -2.84 7.29
C ASN A 363 -27.52 -2.03 7.73
N GLU A 364 -27.38 -1.10 8.69
CA GLU A 364 -28.41 -0.10 8.96
C GLU A 364 -28.58 0.79 7.71
N ASN A 365 -29.82 1.12 7.33
CA ASN A 365 -30.14 1.57 5.97
C ASN A 365 -29.88 3.08 5.76
N THR A 366 -28.61 3.49 5.83
CA THR A 366 -28.15 4.92 5.81
C THR A 366 -28.26 5.62 4.43
N ARG A 367 -29.24 5.25 3.59
CA ARG A 367 -29.40 5.87 2.27
C ARG A 367 -29.74 7.36 2.40
N ASN A 368 -28.88 8.20 1.80
CA ASN A 368 -28.95 9.66 1.62
C ASN A 368 -28.32 10.56 2.71
N ASP A 369 -27.97 10.06 3.89
CA ASP A 369 -27.43 10.93 4.94
C ASP A 369 -25.91 11.13 4.81
N SER A 370 -25.47 12.07 3.97
CA SER A 370 -24.06 12.46 3.88
C SER A 370 -23.68 13.47 4.96
N SER A 371 -22.44 13.40 5.45
CA SER A 371 -21.86 14.40 6.35
C SER A 371 -21.33 15.63 5.60
N GLY A 372 -21.41 15.71 4.28
CA GLY A 372 -20.91 16.86 3.54
C GLY A 372 -21.14 16.81 2.03
N GLU A 373 -20.80 17.92 1.39
CA GLU A 373 -21.00 18.18 -0.04
C GLU A 373 -19.63 18.16 -0.75
N ILE A 374 -19.32 17.06 -1.44
CA ILE A 374 -18.16 16.98 -2.35
C ILE A 374 -18.64 17.34 -3.77
N LEU A 375 -17.93 18.27 -4.42
CA LEU A 375 -18.07 18.58 -5.83
C LEU A 375 -17.22 17.64 -6.69
N ASN A 376 -17.67 17.34 -7.92
CA ASN A 376 -17.03 16.39 -8.85
C ASN A 376 -16.86 14.98 -8.25
N ASN A 377 -17.87 14.54 -7.49
CA ASN A 377 -17.82 13.33 -6.67
C ASN A 377 -18.25 12.05 -7.43
N ASN A 378 -18.50 12.11 -8.72
CA ASN A 378 -18.83 10.95 -9.56
C ASN A 378 -17.75 10.79 -10.64
N CYS A 379 -17.29 9.55 -10.85
CA CYS A 379 -16.29 9.20 -11.87
C CYS A 379 -16.64 7.85 -12.50
N VAL A 380 -16.52 7.72 -13.82
CA VAL A 380 -16.70 6.44 -14.52
C VAL A 380 -15.38 5.66 -14.48
N MET A 381 -15.43 4.34 -14.32
CA MET A 381 -14.22 3.51 -14.33
C MET A 381 -13.58 3.46 -15.73
N GLU A 382 -12.29 3.79 -15.81
CA GLU A 382 -11.47 3.73 -17.03
C GLU A 382 -10.75 2.37 -17.08
N TYR A 383 -10.76 1.68 -18.23
CA TYR A 383 -10.05 0.40 -18.44
C TYR A 383 -8.79 0.59 -19.27
N HIS A 384 -7.64 0.23 -18.71
CA HIS A 384 -6.34 0.36 -19.36
C HIS A 384 -5.89 -0.98 -19.95
N GLN A 385 -6.10 -1.16 -21.26
CA GLN A 385 -5.84 -2.42 -21.97
C GLN A 385 -4.40 -2.95 -21.80
N ALA A 386 -3.40 -2.07 -21.75
CA ALA A 386 -1.99 -2.45 -21.63
C ALA A 386 -1.60 -2.99 -20.24
N THR A 387 -2.42 -2.75 -19.21
CA THR A 387 -2.16 -3.13 -17.82
C THR A 387 -3.25 -4.00 -17.21
N GLY A 388 -4.38 -4.22 -17.90
CA GLY A 388 -5.55 -4.96 -17.41
C GLY A 388 -6.35 -4.23 -16.33
N THR A 389 -6.00 -2.99 -15.98
CA THR A 389 -6.52 -2.30 -14.79
C THR A 389 -7.81 -1.53 -15.04
N LEU A 390 -8.85 -1.78 -14.24
CA LEU A 390 -10.11 -1.02 -14.22
C LEU A 390 -10.13 -0.07 -13.00
N SER A 391 -10.08 1.25 -13.24
CA SER A 391 -9.91 2.27 -12.19
C SER A 391 -10.72 3.55 -12.42
N ALA A 392 -11.37 4.08 -11.38
CA ALA A 392 -11.96 5.42 -11.38
C ALA A 392 -10.96 6.45 -10.83
N ASN A 393 -10.54 7.40 -11.68
CA ASN A 393 -9.55 8.42 -11.36
C ASN A 393 -10.23 9.77 -11.03
N PHE A 394 -10.40 10.08 -9.75
CA PHE A 394 -10.97 11.35 -9.29
C PHE A 394 -9.88 12.43 -9.29
N ARG A 395 -9.84 13.28 -10.32
CA ARG A 395 -8.75 14.26 -10.55
C ARG A 395 -9.00 15.67 -10.00
N ASN A 396 -10.22 15.97 -9.56
CA ASN A 396 -10.66 17.33 -9.24
C ASN A 396 -11.78 17.44 -8.19
N MET A 397 -11.88 16.49 -7.25
CA MET A 397 -12.86 16.58 -6.15
C MET A 397 -12.61 17.82 -5.28
N SER A 398 -13.66 18.39 -4.68
CA SER A 398 -13.52 19.51 -3.74
C SER A 398 -14.63 19.50 -2.68
N LEU A 399 -14.26 19.52 -1.39
CA LEU A 399 -15.20 19.52 -0.28
C LEU A 399 -15.72 20.94 -0.04
N LYS A 400 -16.98 21.20 -0.39
CA LYS A 400 -17.62 22.53 -0.35
C LYS A 400 -18.23 22.87 1.02
N ARG A 401 -18.86 21.89 1.68
CA ARG A 401 -19.47 22.01 3.01
C ARG A 401 -19.31 20.72 3.81
N ILE A 402 -19.23 20.84 5.13
CA ILE A 402 -19.20 19.73 6.09
C ILE A 402 -20.25 19.99 7.18
N LYS A 403 -21.07 18.99 7.50
CA LYS A 403 -21.92 18.90 8.70
C LYS A 403 -21.03 18.37 9.84
N ARG A 404 -21.26 18.83 11.06
CA ARG A 404 -20.50 18.42 12.26
C ARG A 404 -21.46 17.98 13.35
N SER A 405 -20.99 17.14 14.27
CA SER A 405 -21.75 16.80 15.47
C SER A 405 -21.73 17.94 16.49
N ASP A 406 -22.74 17.99 17.35
CA ASP A 406 -22.72 18.86 18.54
C ASP A 406 -21.68 18.33 19.52
N ARG A 407 -20.56 19.06 19.66
CA ARG A 407 -19.40 18.67 20.46
C ARG A 407 -19.74 18.56 21.94
N ARG A 408 -19.10 17.59 22.63
CA ARG A 408 -19.27 17.39 24.07
C ARG A 408 -17.94 17.61 24.79
N GLY A 409 -17.92 18.53 25.75
CA GLY A 409 -16.72 18.81 26.54
C GLY A 409 -15.60 19.47 25.74
N ALA A 410 -14.39 18.92 25.83
CA ALA A 410 -13.14 19.55 25.40
C ALA A 410 -12.67 19.19 23.96
N GLU A 411 -13.53 18.58 23.15
CA GLU A 411 -13.16 18.04 21.83
C GLU A 411 -12.88 19.14 20.77
N SER A 412 -11.77 18.99 20.07
CA SER A 412 -11.34 19.90 19.00
C SER A 412 -11.98 19.56 17.66
N VAL A 413 -12.18 20.59 16.83
CA VAL A 413 -12.49 20.44 15.39
C VAL A 413 -11.50 19.53 14.65
N THR A 414 -10.25 19.50 15.11
CA THR A 414 -9.16 18.72 14.50
C THR A 414 -9.10 17.27 14.98
N GLU A 415 -10.02 16.86 15.85
CA GLU A 415 -10.17 15.48 16.35
C GLU A 415 -11.37 14.77 15.72
N GLU A 416 -12.27 15.53 15.07
CA GLU A 416 -13.45 15.00 14.38
C GLU A 416 -13.03 14.28 13.08
N LYS A 417 -13.19 12.95 13.07
CA LYS A 417 -12.78 12.07 11.97
C LYS A 417 -13.95 11.76 11.03
N PHE A 418 -13.66 11.79 9.73
CA PHE A 418 -14.54 11.43 8.63
C PHE A 418 -13.88 10.36 7.75
N THR A 419 -14.63 9.73 6.85
CA THR A 419 -14.07 8.93 5.75
C THR A 419 -14.81 9.26 4.45
N ILE A 420 -14.14 9.08 3.32
CA ILE A 420 -14.79 9.09 2.02
C ILE A 420 -15.19 7.65 1.69
N LEU A 421 -16.50 7.40 1.75
CA LEU A 421 -17.13 6.23 1.18
C LEU A 421 -17.15 6.38 -0.34
N PHE A 422 -16.49 5.45 -1.03
CA PHE A 422 -16.69 5.23 -2.45
C PHE A 422 -17.67 4.06 -2.62
N GLU A 423 -18.74 4.27 -3.38
CA GLU A 423 -19.74 3.25 -3.70
C GLU A 423 -19.91 3.12 -5.22
N SER A 424 -20.21 1.93 -5.70
CA SER A 424 -20.53 1.67 -7.11
C SER A 424 -21.49 0.48 -7.23
N GLN A 425 -22.25 0.45 -8.32
CA GLN A 425 -23.15 -0.65 -8.65
C GLN A 425 -22.94 -1.06 -10.11
N PHE A 426 -22.80 -2.37 -10.35
CA PHE A 426 -22.62 -2.93 -11.68
C PHE A 426 -23.17 -4.36 -11.76
N SER A 427 -23.27 -4.88 -12.97
CA SER A 427 -23.63 -6.27 -13.24
C SER A 427 -22.49 -7.07 -13.87
N VAL A 428 -22.53 -8.39 -13.70
CA VAL A 428 -21.57 -9.35 -14.25
C VAL A 428 -22.34 -10.50 -14.90
N GLY A 429 -21.81 -11.05 -16.00
CA GLY A 429 -22.37 -12.24 -16.65
C GLY A 429 -23.74 -12.03 -17.31
N GLY A 430 -23.98 -10.88 -17.92
CA GLY A 430 -25.21 -10.60 -18.67
C GLY A 430 -26.40 -10.20 -17.80
N ASN A 431 -26.19 -9.28 -16.85
CA ASN A 431 -27.19 -8.79 -15.88
C ASN A 431 -27.68 -9.79 -14.81
N GLU A 432 -27.20 -11.03 -14.79
CA GLU A 432 -27.60 -12.03 -13.79
C GLU A 432 -27.10 -11.70 -12.37
N LEU A 433 -25.82 -11.32 -12.21
CA LEU A 433 -25.26 -10.97 -10.91
C LEU A 433 -25.11 -9.46 -10.80
N VAL A 434 -25.80 -8.84 -9.84
CA VAL A 434 -25.75 -7.40 -9.57
C VAL A 434 -25.02 -7.13 -8.25
N PHE A 435 -23.88 -6.46 -8.32
CA PHE A 435 -23.06 -6.14 -7.14
C PHE A 435 -23.19 -4.67 -6.75
N GLN A 436 -23.28 -4.42 -5.45
CA GLN A 436 -23.08 -3.10 -4.85
C GLN A 436 -21.78 -3.13 -4.04
N VAL A 437 -20.73 -2.52 -4.57
CA VAL A 437 -19.41 -2.46 -3.91
C VAL A 437 -19.26 -1.16 -3.15
N LYS A 438 -18.63 -1.23 -1.97
CA LYS A 438 -18.41 -0.10 -1.06
C LYS A 438 -17.02 -0.22 -0.45
N THR A 439 -16.28 0.88 -0.40
CA THR A 439 -14.95 0.93 0.23
C THR A 439 -14.74 2.28 0.90
N LEU A 440 -14.02 2.29 2.04
CA LEU A 440 -13.84 3.46 2.89
C LEU A 440 -12.40 3.94 2.81
N SER A 441 -12.18 5.25 2.66
CA SER A 441 -10.84 5.83 2.79
C SER A 441 -10.29 5.65 4.21
N LEU A 442 -8.97 5.72 4.33
CA LEU A 442 -8.34 6.00 5.63
C LEU A 442 -8.97 7.27 6.27
N PRO A 443 -8.98 7.37 7.61
CA PRO A 443 -9.58 8.51 8.31
C PRO A 443 -9.04 9.87 7.86
N VAL A 444 -9.98 10.81 7.71
CA VAL A 444 -9.77 12.17 7.21
C VAL A 444 -10.23 13.18 8.25
N VAL A 445 -9.40 14.17 8.57
CA VAL A 445 -9.77 15.33 9.37
C VAL A 445 -10.04 16.51 8.43
N VAL A 446 -11.15 17.22 8.65
CA VAL A 446 -11.59 18.35 7.80
C VAL A 446 -11.24 19.69 8.43
N ILE A 447 -10.34 20.45 7.80
CA ILE A 447 -9.92 21.79 8.24
C ILE A 447 -10.52 22.90 7.37
N VAL A 448 -10.69 24.09 7.93
CA VAL A 448 -11.08 25.30 7.18
C VAL A 448 -9.90 26.25 6.99
N HIS A 449 -8.95 26.28 7.94
CA HIS A 449 -7.79 27.15 7.91
C HIS A 449 -6.47 26.38 8.13
N GLY A 450 -5.39 26.82 7.47
CA GLY A 450 -4.10 26.11 7.49
C GLY A 450 -3.43 26.04 8.86
N SER A 451 -3.78 26.94 9.80
CA SER A 451 -3.32 26.87 11.19
C SER A 451 -3.87 25.67 11.98
N GLN A 452 -4.82 24.92 11.42
CA GLN A 452 -5.37 23.70 12.00
C GLN A 452 -4.61 22.43 11.55
N ASP A 453 -3.77 22.54 10.52
CA ASP A 453 -3.14 21.41 9.84
C ASP A 453 -2.26 20.58 10.78
N ASN A 454 -1.45 21.26 11.62
CA ASN A 454 -0.63 20.64 12.65
C ASN A 454 -1.45 19.71 13.57
N ASN A 455 -2.51 20.21 14.21
CA ASN A 455 -3.33 19.43 15.14
C ASN A 455 -4.13 18.33 14.40
N ALA A 456 -4.50 18.54 13.14
CA ALA A 456 -5.18 17.55 12.31
C ALA A 456 -4.24 16.39 11.93
N THR A 457 -3.00 16.71 11.56
CA THR A 457 -1.94 15.74 11.26
C THR A 457 -1.56 14.90 12.48
N ALA A 458 -1.64 15.45 13.70
CA ALA A 458 -1.51 14.66 14.93
C ALA A 458 -2.60 13.58 15.06
N THR A 459 -3.87 13.93 14.84
CA THR A 459 -5.00 12.99 14.91
C THR A 459 -4.86 11.89 13.85
N VAL A 460 -4.43 12.26 12.64
CA VAL A 460 -4.15 11.33 11.54
C VAL A 460 -2.98 10.39 11.88
N LEU A 461 -1.89 10.90 12.46
CA LEU A 461 -0.75 10.08 12.87
C LEU A 461 -1.15 9.07 13.95
N TRP A 462 -1.87 9.51 15.00
CA TRP A 462 -2.30 8.64 16.09
C TRP A 462 -3.27 7.56 15.61
N ASP A 463 -4.16 7.88 14.67
CA ASP A 463 -5.07 6.90 14.09
C ASP A 463 -4.34 5.89 13.18
N ASN A 464 -3.50 6.37 12.25
CA ASN A 464 -2.75 5.49 11.36
C ASN A 464 -1.76 4.57 12.10
N ALA A 465 -1.12 5.06 13.17
CA ALA A 465 -0.09 4.31 13.90
C ALA A 465 -0.66 3.26 14.87
N PHE A 466 -1.87 3.47 15.41
CA PHE A 466 -2.43 2.70 16.52
C PHE A 466 -3.81 2.10 16.23
N ALA A 467 -4.19 2.01 14.95
CA ALA A 467 -5.38 1.29 14.50
C ALA A 467 -5.14 -0.23 14.47
N GLU A 468 -5.93 -0.99 15.24
CA GLU A 468 -5.92 -2.45 15.16
C GLU A 468 -6.63 -2.97 13.89
N PRO A 469 -6.13 -4.06 13.26
CA PRO A 469 -6.83 -4.72 12.15
C PRO A 469 -8.23 -5.18 12.55
N GLY A 470 -9.24 -4.90 11.72
CA GLY A 470 -10.63 -5.30 11.99
C GLY A 470 -11.33 -4.49 13.09
N ARG A 471 -10.72 -3.42 13.61
CA ARG A 471 -11.36 -2.52 14.59
C ARG A 471 -12.72 -2.00 14.12
N VAL A 472 -13.58 -1.68 15.08
CA VAL A 472 -14.72 -0.77 14.84
C VAL A 472 -14.15 0.56 14.31
N PRO A 473 -14.71 1.16 13.23
CA PRO A 473 -14.15 2.35 12.59
C PRO A 473 -13.77 3.46 13.57
N PHE A 474 -12.62 4.08 13.32
CA PHE A 474 -12.07 5.25 14.04
C PHE A 474 -11.68 5.02 15.51
N MET A 475 -11.95 3.86 16.09
CA MET A 475 -11.48 3.49 17.43
C MET A 475 -9.94 3.47 17.48
N VAL A 476 -9.37 4.09 18.50
CA VAL A 476 -7.92 4.17 18.75
C VAL A 476 -7.70 4.06 20.27
N PRO A 477 -6.54 3.59 20.74
CA PRO A 477 -6.22 3.62 22.16
C PRO A 477 -5.98 5.06 22.65
N ASP A 478 -6.56 5.41 23.80
CA ASP A 478 -6.33 6.71 24.47
C ASP A 478 -4.89 6.89 24.97
N LYS A 479 -4.15 5.79 25.11
CA LYS A 479 -2.73 5.75 25.51
C LYS A 479 -1.98 4.59 24.86
N VAL A 480 -0.71 4.81 24.57
CA VAL A 480 0.19 3.85 23.89
C VAL A 480 1.51 3.71 24.63
N LEU A 481 2.22 2.59 24.44
CA LEU A 481 3.56 2.42 25.01
C LEU A 481 4.56 3.33 24.29
N TRP A 482 5.50 3.90 25.03
CA TRP A 482 6.49 4.84 24.49
C TRP A 482 7.32 4.27 23.31
N PRO A 483 7.77 3.00 23.30
CA PRO A 483 8.42 2.41 22.12
C PRO A 483 7.56 2.41 20.85
N GLN A 484 6.26 2.13 20.96
CA GLN A 484 5.33 2.14 19.81
C GLN A 484 5.20 3.56 19.23
N LEU A 485 5.16 4.57 20.11
CA LEU A 485 5.17 5.98 19.69
C LEU A 485 6.52 6.40 19.10
N CYS A 486 7.64 5.87 19.57
CA CYS A 486 8.96 6.11 18.99
C CYS A 486 9.05 5.62 17.54
N GLU A 487 8.53 4.43 17.24
CA GLU A 487 8.46 3.88 15.88
C GLU A 487 7.61 4.78 14.97
N ALA A 488 6.41 5.18 15.42
CA ALA A 488 5.53 6.09 14.68
C ALA A 488 6.17 7.47 14.43
N LEU A 489 6.80 8.07 15.44
CA LEU A 489 7.51 9.34 15.32
C LEU A 489 8.71 9.24 14.36
N ASN A 490 9.49 8.16 14.43
CA ASN A 490 10.64 7.94 13.55
C ASN A 490 10.21 7.73 12.08
N MET A 491 9.16 6.93 11.86
CA MET A 491 8.58 6.71 10.53
C MET A 491 8.04 8.02 9.93
N LYS A 492 7.27 8.79 10.70
CA LYS A 492 6.77 10.12 10.30
C LYS A 492 7.93 11.09 10.03
N TYR A 493 8.97 11.10 10.86
CA TYR A 493 10.14 11.97 10.67
C TYR A 493 10.90 11.65 9.38
N LYS A 494 11.21 10.37 9.12
CA LYS A 494 11.85 9.92 7.86
C LYS A 494 11.03 10.32 6.64
N ALA A 495 9.71 10.09 6.67
CA ALA A 495 8.80 10.41 5.58
C ALA A 495 8.67 11.92 5.33
N GLU A 496 8.50 12.73 6.39
CA GLU A 496 8.25 14.17 6.30
C GLU A 496 9.51 14.95 5.89
N VAL A 497 10.66 14.62 6.50
CA VAL A 497 11.98 15.16 6.09
C VAL A 497 12.45 14.56 4.76
N GLN A 498 11.82 13.47 4.30
CA GLN A 498 12.18 12.69 3.11
C GLN A 498 13.67 12.28 3.17
N SER A 499 14.06 11.61 4.25
CA SER A 499 15.44 11.20 4.53
C SER A 499 15.50 9.80 5.14
N ASN A 500 16.53 9.05 4.75
CA ASN A 500 16.83 7.75 5.34
C ASN A 500 17.41 7.90 6.77
N ARG A 501 18.01 9.06 7.11
CA ARG A 501 18.46 9.38 8.47
C ARG A 501 17.26 9.72 9.34
N GLY A 502 16.75 8.71 10.04
CA GLY A 502 15.74 8.86 11.08
C GLY A 502 16.32 9.32 12.42
N LEU A 503 15.51 9.15 13.48
CA LEU A 503 15.90 9.42 14.86
C LEU A 503 16.81 8.31 15.39
N SER A 504 17.90 8.66 16.09
CA SER A 504 18.72 7.71 16.85
C SER A 504 18.10 7.41 18.22
N GLU A 505 18.58 6.37 18.91
CA GLU A 505 18.18 6.04 20.28
C GLU A 505 18.38 7.22 21.25
N GLU A 506 19.51 7.94 21.15
CA GLU A 506 19.76 9.18 21.91
C GLU A 506 18.69 10.25 21.64
N ASN A 507 18.24 10.38 20.38
CA ASN A 507 17.17 11.32 20.03
C ASN A 507 15.83 10.89 20.63
N LEU A 508 15.54 9.58 20.67
CA LEU A 508 14.33 9.03 21.30
C LEU A 508 14.35 9.21 22.83
N VAL A 509 15.52 9.07 23.47
CA VAL A 509 15.70 9.39 24.91
C VAL A 509 15.45 10.88 25.17
N PHE A 510 16.01 11.79 24.37
CA PHE A 510 15.70 13.23 24.49
C PHE A 510 14.20 13.51 24.33
N LEU A 511 13.52 12.86 23.39
CA LEU A 511 12.08 13.01 23.20
C LEU A 511 11.30 12.49 24.42
N ALA A 512 11.76 11.41 25.05
CA ALA A 512 11.16 10.85 26.26
C ALA A 512 11.35 11.78 27.47
N GLN A 513 12.57 12.31 27.67
CA GLN A 513 12.86 13.36 28.66
C GLN A 513 11.92 14.55 28.47
N LYS A 514 11.75 15.03 27.23
CA LYS A 514 10.93 16.19 26.90
C LYS A 514 9.44 15.94 27.11
N ALA A 515 8.93 14.77 26.71
CA ALA A 515 7.50 14.47 26.77
C ALA A 515 7.01 14.11 28.19
N PHE A 516 7.84 13.40 28.96
CA PHE A 516 7.52 13.00 30.34
C PHE A 516 8.10 13.92 31.42
N SER A 517 8.85 14.97 31.04
CA SER A 517 9.61 15.84 31.96
C SER A 517 10.55 15.05 32.89
N SER A 518 11.15 13.99 32.36
CA SER A 518 12.04 13.08 33.08
C SER A 518 13.51 13.43 32.82
N SER A 519 14.37 13.18 33.81
CA SER A 519 15.82 13.45 33.74
C SER A 519 16.67 12.21 33.47
N SER A 520 16.08 11.02 33.27
CA SER A 520 16.87 9.81 32.98
C SER A 520 17.52 9.88 31.59
N ILE A 521 18.65 9.20 31.46
CA ILE A 521 19.38 9.00 30.19
C ILE A 521 19.30 7.53 29.71
N ASN A 522 18.68 6.65 30.49
CA ASN A 522 18.58 5.22 30.18
C ASN A 522 17.35 4.94 29.29
N PRO A 523 17.50 4.35 28.09
CA PRO A 523 16.36 3.96 27.24
C PRO A 523 15.38 3.00 27.95
N ASP A 524 15.88 2.11 28.80
CA ASP A 524 15.08 1.04 29.39
C ASP A 524 14.02 1.54 30.37
N ASP A 525 14.30 2.63 31.10
CA ASP A 525 13.37 3.28 32.03
C ASP A 525 12.06 3.70 31.32
N TYR A 526 12.15 4.03 30.04
CA TYR A 526 11.03 4.52 29.24
C TYR A 526 10.21 3.39 28.58
N ARG A 527 10.71 2.14 28.51
CA ARG A 527 10.01 1.03 27.82
C ARG A 527 8.62 0.74 28.39
N GLY A 528 8.46 0.87 29.71
CA GLY A 528 7.20 0.65 30.41
C GLY A 528 6.30 1.90 30.51
N MET A 529 6.75 3.07 30.04
CA MET A 529 5.98 4.30 30.13
C MET A 529 4.92 4.37 29.02
N THR A 530 3.76 4.96 29.32
CA THR A 530 2.68 5.19 28.36
C THR A 530 2.44 6.67 28.10
N MET A 531 2.31 7.05 26.83
CA MET A 531 1.87 8.39 26.42
C MET A 531 0.36 8.39 26.20
N THR A 532 -0.37 9.36 26.76
CA THR A 532 -1.79 9.59 26.43
C THR A 532 -1.94 10.52 25.22
N TRP A 533 -3.05 10.43 24.49
CA TRP A 533 -3.42 11.41 23.45
C TRP A 533 -3.44 12.84 24.00
N SER A 534 -3.89 13.01 25.25
CA SER A 534 -3.96 14.31 25.91
C SER A 534 -2.57 14.94 26.11
N GLN A 535 -1.62 14.19 26.67
CA GLN A 535 -0.21 14.64 26.81
C GLN A 535 0.48 14.86 25.46
N PHE A 536 0.09 14.10 24.43
CA PHE A 536 0.65 14.22 23.09
C PHE A 536 0.25 15.52 22.37
N ASN A 537 -1.07 15.85 22.37
CA ASN A 537 -1.59 16.95 21.55
C ASN A 537 -2.77 17.77 22.14
N ARG A 538 -3.06 17.69 23.45
CA ARG A 538 -4.01 18.62 24.13
C ARG A 538 -3.32 19.46 25.20
N GLU A 539 -2.50 18.83 26.03
CA GLU A 539 -1.76 19.46 27.12
C GLU A 539 -0.52 20.19 26.58
N SER A 540 -0.25 21.39 27.10
CA SER A 540 1.00 22.10 26.82
C SER A 540 2.13 21.51 27.67
N LEU A 541 3.34 21.44 27.09
CA LEU A 541 4.53 21.03 27.83
C LEU A 541 4.77 21.97 29.04
N PRO A 542 5.30 21.48 30.18
CA PRO A 542 5.52 22.32 31.36
C PRO A 542 6.35 23.58 31.08
N GLY A 543 5.81 24.73 31.49
CA GLY A 543 6.40 26.05 31.21
C GLY A 543 6.29 26.53 29.76
N ARG A 544 5.45 25.89 28.92
CA ARG A 544 5.18 26.24 27.52
C ARG A 544 3.69 26.52 27.27
N ASN A 545 3.42 27.10 26.11
CA ASN A 545 2.09 27.35 25.54
C ASN A 545 1.82 26.47 24.31
N PHE A 546 2.53 25.35 24.17
CA PHE A 546 2.45 24.43 23.03
C PHE A 546 2.59 22.96 23.47
N THR A 547 1.96 22.06 22.70
CA THR A 547 1.94 20.61 22.95
C THR A 547 3.27 19.93 22.55
N PHE A 548 3.47 18.68 22.98
CA PHE A 548 4.61 17.88 22.51
C PHE A 548 4.63 17.76 20.98
N TRP A 549 3.48 17.45 20.38
CA TRP A 549 3.35 17.34 18.94
C TRP A 549 3.63 18.65 18.21
N GLN A 550 3.07 19.78 18.67
CA GLN A 550 3.30 21.10 18.05
C GLN A 550 4.78 21.46 17.97
N TRP A 551 5.54 21.13 19.02
CA TRP A 551 6.99 21.29 19.00
C TRP A 551 7.69 20.36 17.99
N PHE A 552 7.34 19.06 17.99
CA PHE A 552 7.98 18.05 17.14
C PHE A 552 7.72 18.26 15.64
N ASP A 553 6.48 18.62 15.28
CA ASP A 553 6.09 18.97 13.91
C ASP A 553 6.80 20.24 13.42
N GLY A 554 6.93 21.26 14.29
CA GLY A 554 7.75 22.44 14.00
C GLY A 554 9.22 22.09 13.72
N VAL A 555 9.78 21.10 14.41
CA VAL A 555 11.14 20.57 14.16
C VAL A 555 11.20 19.81 12.83
N MET A 556 10.21 18.99 12.49
CA MET A 556 10.14 18.31 11.18
C MET A 556 10.06 19.30 10.03
N GLU A 557 9.14 20.26 10.09
CA GLU A 557 8.90 21.25 9.04
C GLU A 557 10.10 22.20 8.85
N LEU A 558 10.76 22.64 9.93
CA LEU A 558 12.03 23.38 9.85
C LEU A 558 13.11 22.54 9.14
N THR A 559 13.21 21.26 9.52
CA THR A 559 14.25 20.37 8.99
C THR A 559 14.05 20.13 7.49
N LYS A 560 12.84 19.72 7.11
CA LYS A 560 12.37 19.52 5.73
C LYS A 560 12.62 20.74 4.84
N LYS A 561 12.29 21.96 5.31
CA LYS A 561 12.38 23.19 4.50
C LYS A 561 13.78 23.79 4.40
N HIS A 562 14.58 23.75 5.47
CA HIS A 562 15.82 24.55 5.55
C HIS A 562 17.06 23.75 5.93
N LEU A 563 16.93 22.59 6.59
CA LEU A 563 18.06 21.90 7.23
C LEU A 563 18.39 20.53 6.62
N LYS A 564 17.53 19.96 5.78
CA LYS A 564 17.62 18.60 5.24
C LYS A 564 19.04 18.14 4.81
N PRO A 565 19.84 18.93 4.05
CA PRO A 565 21.21 18.52 3.72
C PRO A 565 22.10 18.40 4.96
N HIS A 566 22.10 19.41 5.82
CA HIS A 566 22.84 19.44 7.09
C HIS A 566 22.41 18.32 8.05
N TRP A 567 21.13 17.91 8.02
CA TRP A 567 20.65 16.76 8.77
C TRP A 567 21.19 15.45 8.20
N ASN A 568 21.08 15.24 6.88
CA ASN A 568 21.55 14.02 6.21
C ASN A 568 23.05 13.79 6.44
N ASP A 569 23.86 14.84 6.31
CA ASP A 569 25.33 14.81 6.38
C ASP A 569 25.87 14.79 7.83
N GLY A 570 24.99 14.53 8.82
CA GLY A 570 25.35 14.39 10.24
C GLY A 570 25.75 15.70 10.94
N ALA A 571 25.63 16.85 10.28
CA ALA A 571 26.07 18.14 10.82
C ALA A 571 25.17 18.70 11.94
N ILE A 572 23.97 18.12 12.12
CA ILE A 572 23.02 18.46 13.19
C ILE A 572 22.86 17.28 14.14
N LEU A 573 23.09 17.53 15.43
CA LEU A 573 22.72 16.63 16.53
C LEU A 573 21.21 16.74 16.81
N GLY A 574 20.70 17.98 16.85
CA GLY A 574 19.26 18.26 16.92
C GLY A 574 18.68 18.04 18.31
N PHE A 575 18.43 16.79 18.67
CA PHE A 575 17.69 16.40 19.87
C PHE A 575 18.62 16.33 21.10
N VAL A 576 19.07 17.50 21.55
CA VAL A 576 19.98 17.68 22.71
C VAL A 576 19.49 18.83 23.57
N ASN A 577 19.28 18.59 24.87
CA ASN A 577 18.77 19.59 25.81
C ASN A 577 19.86 20.62 26.20
N LYS A 578 19.47 21.75 26.80
CA LYS A 578 20.43 22.83 27.15
C LYS A 578 21.58 22.35 28.06
N GLN A 579 21.29 21.48 29.01
CA GLN A 579 22.28 20.98 29.98
C GLN A 579 23.26 20.02 29.30
N GLN A 580 22.76 19.00 28.61
CA GLN A 580 23.55 18.08 27.79
C GLN A 580 24.48 18.84 26.83
N ALA A 581 23.95 19.85 26.12
CA ALA A 581 24.74 20.66 25.20
C ALA A 581 25.87 21.45 25.89
N GLN A 582 25.66 21.92 27.13
CA GLN A 582 26.69 22.56 27.92
C GLN A 582 27.76 21.56 28.35
N ASP A 583 27.36 20.40 28.89
CA ASP A 583 28.28 19.38 29.41
C ASP A 583 29.14 18.76 28.28
N MET A 584 28.56 18.51 27.10
CA MET A 584 29.26 18.06 25.90
C MET A 584 30.29 19.07 25.38
N LEU A 585 30.08 20.38 25.61
CA LEU A 585 30.99 21.44 25.15
C LEU A 585 32.06 21.78 26.18
N MET A 586 31.82 21.60 27.48
CA MET A 586 32.76 21.95 28.56
C MET A 586 34.16 21.32 28.36
N SER A 587 34.22 20.05 27.93
CA SER A 587 35.46 19.29 27.74
C SER A 587 36.17 19.53 26.40
N LYS A 588 35.55 20.23 25.45
CA LYS A 588 36.05 20.41 24.06
C LYS A 588 36.91 21.67 23.88
N PRO A 589 37.64 21.85 22.76
CA PRO A 589 38.41 23.07 22.49
C PRO A 589 37.57 24.36 22.44
N ASN A 590 38.20 25.52 22.63
CA ASN A 590 37.55 26.82 22.39
C ASN A 590 37.13 26.95 20.91
N GLY A 591 35.98 27.58 20.67
CA GLY A 591 35.38 27.66 19.34
C GLY A 591 34.72 26.37 18.85
N THR A 592 34.66 25.31 19.68
CA THR A 592 33.79 24.16 19.43
C THR A 592 32.33 24.55 19.63
N PHE A 593 31.46 24.12 18.71
CA PHE A 593 30.03 24.40 18.71
C PHE A 593 29.20 23.20 18.28
N LEU A 594 27.90 23.22 18.62
CA LEU A 594 26.93 22.21 18.16
C LEU A 594 25.60 22.86 17.78
N LEU A 595 24.82 22.12 16.98
CA LEU A 595 23.52 22.51 16.46
C LEU A 595 22.42 21.65 17.10
N ARG A 596 21.51 22.30 17.83
CA ARG A 596 20.40 21.65 18.54
C ARG A 596 19.08 22.40 18.36
N PHE A 597 17.97 21.68 18.36
CA PHE A 597 16.64 22.27 18.30
C PHE A 597 16.32 23.03 19.59
N SER A 598 15.52 24.08 19.49
CA SER A 598 15.17 24.93 20.62
C SER A 598 14.16 24.25 21.54
N ASP A 599 14.46 24.18 22.82
CA ASP A 599 13.50 23.72 23.83
C ASP A 599 12.33 24.68 24.07
N SER A 600 12.45 25.93 23.60
CA SER A 600 11.56 27.06 23.90
C SER A 600 10.80 27.60 22.70
N GLU A 601 11.25 27.32 21.47
CA GLU A 601 10.75 27.95 20.25
C GLU A 601 10.32 26.87 19.25
N ILE A 602 9.08 26.92 18.77
CA ILE A 602 8.54 25.95 17.82
C ILE A 602 9.25 26.12 16.48
N GLY A 603 9.88 25.06 15.97
CA GLY A 603 10.66 25.15 14.74
C GLY A 603 11.83 26.14 14.84
N GLY A 604 12.45 26.26 16.02
CA GLY A 604 13.71 26.97 16.22
C GLY A 604 14.91 26.01 16.29
N ILE A 605 16.06 26.42 15.75
CA ILE A 605 17.37 25.76 15.95
C ILE A 605 18.38 26.77 16.50
N THR A 606 19.17 26.38 17.51
CA THR A 606 20.17 27.24 18.16
C THR A 606 21.58 26.70 17.98
N ILE A 607 22.54 27.63 17.93
CA ILE A 607 23.98 27.35 17.99
C ILE A 607 24.42 27.54 19.43
N ALA A 608 24.97 26.48 20.04
CA ALA A 608 25.65 26.54 21.32
C ALA A 608 27.15 26.37 21.11
N TRP A 609 27.99 27.19 21.75
CA TRP A 609 29.46 27.09 21.65
C TRP A 609 30.14 27.19 23.01
N ARG A 610 31.41 26.79 23.11
CA ARG A 610 32.17 26.78 24.38
C ARG A 610 32.56 28.19 24.87
N MET A 611 31.56 28.93 25.32
CA MET A 611 31.59 30.03 26.31
C MET A 611 30.23 30.15 27.04
N VAL A 612 29.42 29.09 27.04
CA VAL A 612 28.07 28.97 27.68
C VAL A 612 26.97 29.85 27.03
N TRP A 613 27.26 30.48 25.88
CA TRP A 613 26.27 31.16 25.08
C TRP A 613 25.50 30.18 24.18
N ASN A 614 24.16 30.27 24.20
CA ASN A 614 23.27 29.74 23.17
C ASN A 614 22.77 30.97 22.38
N LEU A 615 22.87 30.98 21.06
CA LEU A 615 22.25 32.05 20.26
C LEU A 615 20.72 31.96 20.36
N MET A 616 20.05 33.11 20.17
CA MET A 616 18.59 33.12 20.01
C MET A 616 18.21 32.17 18.85
N PRO A 617 17.21 31.28 19.03
CA PRO A 617 16.89 30.28 18.01
C PRO A 617 16.53 30.90 16.66
N TYR A 618 17.11 30.35 15.59
CA TYR A 618 16.75 30.68 14.22
C TYR A 618 15.53 29.87 13.77
N THR A 619 14.58 30.56 13.17
CA THR A 619 13.33 30.00 12.65
C THR A 619 13.34 29.95 11.12
N ALA A 620 12.29 29.41 10.51
CA ALA A 620 12.08 29.49 9.07
C ALA A 620 12.09 30.94 8.52
N LYS A 621 11.74 31.95 9.33
CA LYS A 621 11.80 33.37 8.94
C LYS A 621 13.26 33.81 8.76
N ASP A 622 14.13 33.42 9.69
CA ASP A 622 15.56 33.73 9.66
C ASP A 622 16.28 33.09 8.47
N PHE A 623 15.94 31.83 8.17
CA PHE A 623 16.49 31.12 7.02
C PHE A 623 15.92 31.55 5.67
N SER A 624 14.76 32.23 5.66
CA SER A 624 14.25 32.93 4.47
C SER A 624 15.05 34.20 4.14
N ILE A 625 15.84 34.74 5.08
CA ILE A 625 16.71 35.91 4.90
C ILE A 625 18.16 35.50 4.58
N ARG A 626 18.71 34.52 5.31
CA ARG A 626 20.10 34.05 5.16
C ARG A 626 20.22 32.62 5.68
N SER A 627 20.89 31.74 4.91
CA SER A 627 20.97 30.30 5.19
C SER A 627 21.69 29.99 6.52
N LEU A 628 21.48 28.77 7.05
CA LEU A 628 22.21 28.32 8.24
C LEU A 628 23.73 28.29 8.02
N ALA A 629 24.18 27.78 6.86
CA ALA A 629 25.60 27.69 6.54
C ALA A 629 26.25 29.09 6.43
N ASP A 630 25.58 30.04 5.78
CA ASP A 630 26.07 31.43 5.68
C ASP A 630 26.11 32.13 7.05
N ARG A 631 25.13 31.86 7.92
CA ARG A 631 25.12 32.36 9.31
C ARG A 631 26.23 31.75 10.16
N ILE A 632 26.64 30.51 9.88
CA ILE A 632 27.78 29.84 10.51
C ILE A 632 29.12 30.37 9.95
N SER A 633 29.21 30.69 8.66
CA SER A 633 30.43 31.24 8.05
C SER A 633 30.75 32.64 8.55
N ASP A 634 29.74 33.50 8.72
CA ASP A 634 29.90 34.87 9.26
C ASP A 634 30.50 34.89 10.69
N LEU A 635 30.31 33.83 11.47
CA LEU A 635 30.76 33.77 12.86
C LEU A 635 32.18 33.18 12.97
N ASN A 636 33.17 34.08 13.00
CA ASN A 636 34.60 33.75 13.11
C ASN A 636 34.98 33.01 14.40
N HIS A 637 34.18 33.12 15.47
CA HIS A 637 34.41 32.38 16.73
C HIS A 637 33.94 30.92 16.69
N LEU A 638 33.21 30.52 15.64
CA LEU A 638 32.89 29.11 15.38
C LEU A 638 34.01 28.50 14.55
N LEU A 639 34.70 27.50 15.11
CA LEU A 639 35.90 26.87 14.54
C LEU A 639 35.70 25.37 14.29
N PHE A 640 35.09 24.66 15.22
CA PHE A 640 34.91 23.21 15.17
C PHE A 640 33.46 22.82 15.45
N LEU A 641 32.85 22.02 14.58
CA LEU A 641 31.59 21.36 14.86
C LEU A 641 31.86 20.12 15.74
N TYR A 642 31.04 19.94 16.78
CA TYR A 642 31.09 18.77 17.64
C TYR A 642 30.99 17.45 16.83
N PRO A 643 31.81 16.41 17.13
CA PRO A 643 32.76 16.36 18.24
C PRO A 643 34.04 17.19 18.00
N ASP A 644 34.71 17.05 16.85
CA ASP A 644 36.03 17.64 16.56
C ASP A 644 36.26 17.97 15.06
N ARG A 645 35.21 18.31 14.29
CA ARG A 645 35.30 18.53 12.83
C ARG A 645 35.51 20.02 12.48
N PRO A 646 36.48 20.42 11.63
CA PRO A 646 36.63 21.82 11.21
C PRO A 646 35.38 22.39 10.54
N LYS A 647 35.01 23.64 10.86
CA LYS A 647 33.80 24.31 10.34
C LYS A 647 33.69 24.22 8.81
N ASP A 648 34.76 24.57 8.10
CA ASP A 648 34.74 24.68 6.64
C ASP A 648 34.74 23.32 5.95
N GLU A 649 35.22 22.24 6.59
CA GLU A 649 35.05 20.86 6.09
C GLU A 649 33.57 20.48 6.00
N VAL A 650 32.78 20.87 7.00
CA VAL A 650 31.36 20.48 7.08
C VAL A 650 30.47 21.40 6.24
N PHE A 651 30.69 22.72 6.31
CA PHE A 651 29.72 23.70 5.82
C PHE A 651 30.10 24.41 4.50
N SER A 652 31.35 24.38 4.05
CA SER A 652 31.79 25.18 2.87
C SER A 652 31.00 24.91 1.59
N LYS A 653 30.66 23.64 1.35
CA LYS A 653 29.80 23.17 0.24
C LYS A 653 28.37 23.73 0.23
N TYR A 654 27.94 24.38 1.30
CA TYR A 654 26.63 25.04 1.43
C TYR A 654 26.72 26.57 1.49
N TYR A 655 27.92 27.17 1.45
CA TYR A 655 28.08 28.63 1.47
C TYR A 655 27.63 29.25 0.16
N THR A 656 26.87 30.36 0.24
CA THR A 656 26.45 31.12 -0.94
C THR A 656 27.70 31.72 -1.60
N PRO A 657 28.02 31.39 -2.87
CA PRO A 657 29.20 31.94 -3.54
C PRO A 657 29.15 33.48 -3.60
N PRO A 658 30.28 34.18 -3.37
CA PRO A 658 30.29 35.63 -3.38
C PRO A 658 29.90 36.17 -4.76
N LEU A 659 28.84 36.99 -4.82
CA LEU A 659 28.41 37.72 -6.02
C LEU A 659 29.49 38.76 -6.39
N SER A 660 30.48 38.30 -7.15
CA SER A 660 31.80 38.92 -7.29
C SER A 660 31.95 39.95 -8.41
N LYS A 661 30.83 40.42 -9.00
CA LYS A 661 30.83 41.49 -10.01
C LYS A 661 29.74 42.51 -9.69
N ALA A 662 30.15 43.77 -9.60
CA ALA A 662 29.22 44.89 -9.70
C ALA A 662 28.55 44.86 -11.08
N VAL A 663 27.24 45.09 -11.11
CA VAL A 663 26.49 45.23 -12.36
C VAL A 663 26.19 46.71 -12.51
N ASP A 664 26.62 47.28 -13.64
CA ASP A 664 26.40 48.69 -14.00
C ASP A 664 26.89 49.68 -12.91
N GLY A 665 28.05 49.39 -12.31
CA GLY A 665 28.65 50.20 -11.24
C GLY A 665 28.05 49.99 -9.84
N TYR A 666 26.87 49.36 -9.72
CA TYR A 666 26.21 49.13 -8.43
C TYR A 666 26.73 47.87 -7.72
N VAL A 667 27.15 48.05 -6.46
CA VAL A 667 27.49 46.97 -5.53
C VAL A 667 26.24 46.58 -4.75
N LYS A 668 25.87 45.29 -4.75
CA LYS A 668 24.74 44.79 -3.94
C LYS A 668 25.12 44.78 -2.46
N PRO A 669 24.27 45.28 -1.54
CA PRO A 669 24.52 45.19 -0.11
C PRO A 669 24.54 43.73 0.35
N GLN A 670 25.42 43.41 1.29
CA GLN A 670 25.54 42.09 1.90
C GLN A 670 25.07 42.13 3.35
N ILE A 671 24.15 41.23 3.71
CA ILE A 671 23.77 40.99 5.11
C ILE A 671 24.76 39.98 5.69
N LYS A 672 25.38 40.30 6.83
CA LYS A 672 26.19 39.38 7.63
C LYS A 672 25.67 39.30 9.05
N GLN A 673 25.81 38.13 9.66
CA GLN A 673 25.51 37.92 11.07
C GLN A 673 26.71 38.33 11.94
N VAL A 674 26.45 39.12 12.98
CA VAL A 674 27.45 39.52 13.98
C VAL A 674 26.87 39.29 15.36
N VAL A 675 27.68 38.79 16.29
CA VAL A 675 27.35 38.71 17.72
C VAL A 675 28.06 39.88 18.41
N PRO A 676 27.40 40.66 19.29
CA PRO A 676 28.04 41.75 20.01
C PRO A 676 29.25 41.28 20.82
N GLU A 677 30.27 42.14 20.94
CA GLU A 677 31.44 41.85 21.79
C GLU A 677 31.03 41.89 23.27
N PHE A 678 31.15 40.74 23.95
CA PHE A 678 30.72 40.58 25.34
C PHE A 678 31.70 41.23 26.32
N THR A 679 31.48 42.50 26.66
CA THR A 679 32.17 43.14 27.80
C THR A 679 31.72 42.49 29.11
N THR A 680 32.64 41.81 29.82
CA THR A 680 32.35 41.20 31.13
C THR A 680 32.26 42.25 32.22
N THR A 681 31.05 42.58 32.66
CA THR A 681 30.78 43.43 33.84
C THR A 681 29.73 42.79 34.75
N ASN A 682 29.99 42.78 36.06
CA ASN A 682 29.11 42.18 37.06
C ASN A 682 27.73 42.87 37.13
N PRO A 683 26.67 42.14 37.51
CA PRO A 683 25.39 42.73 37.88
C PRO A 683 25.39 43.24 39.33
N ASP A 684 24.61 44.29 39.60
CA ASP A 684 23.91 44.50 40.87
C ASP A 684 22.65 45.39 40.63
N PRO A 685 21.61 45.37 41.49
CA PRO A 685 20.23 45.59 41.03
C PRO A 685 19.58 46.92 41.43
N ALA A 686 18.70 47.45 40.55
CA ALA A 686 17.70 48.47 40.88
C ALA A 686 16.51 48.51 39.88
N ALA A 687 15.40 49.14 40.29
CA ALA A 687 14.30 49.67 39.46
C ALA A 687 13.34 48.70 38.73
N ASN A 688 12.38 48.15 39.49
CA ASN A 688 10.95 48.16 39.11
C ASN A 688 10.36 49.54 39.55
N PRO A 689 9.16 50.05 39.14
CA PRO A 689 7.87 49.31 39.23
C PRO A 689 6.64 49.75 38.33
N THR A 690 5.52 49.00 38.42
CA THR A 690 4.08 49.46 38.34
C THR A 690 3.50 50.09 37.05
N TYR A 691 2.18 50.14 36.73
CA TYR A 691 0.92 49.45 37.15
C TYR A 691 -0.27 50.01 36.33
N MET A 692 -1.34 49.23 36.04
CA MET A 692 -2.77 49.64 36.03
C MET A 692 -3.72 48.54 35.49
N ASP A 693 -5.02 48.67 35.79
CA ASP A 693 -6.09 47.65 35.65
C ASP A 693 -7.47 48.31 35.30
N HIS A 694 -8.52 47.48 35.17
CA HIS A 694 -9.97 47.77 35.04
C HIS A 694 -10.48 48.03 33.59
N GLY A 695 -11.74 47.72 33.24
CA GLY A 695 -12.87 47.22 34.05
C GLY A 695 -13.95 46.46 33.23
N ALA A 696 -15.12 46.19 33.83
CA ALA A 696 -16.03 45.09 33.42
C ALA A 696 -17.40 45.50 32.78
N SER A 697 -18.21 44.48 32.45
CA SER A 697 -19.49 44.50 31.72
C SER A 697 -20.70 45.10 32.47
N PRO A 698 -21.88 45.18 31.80
CA PRO A 698 -23.05 44.42 32.31
C PRO A 698 -23.91 43.71 31.22
N VAL A 699 -25.06 43.14 31.62
CA VAL A 699 -25.93 42.15 30.93
C VAL A 699 -27.42 42.64 30.91
N VAL A 700 -28.43 41.77 30.61
CA VAL A 700 -29.93 41.90 30.74
C VAL A 700 -30.66 42.26 29.40
N SER A 701 -31.78 41.64 28.94
CA SER A 701 -32.61 40.45 29.33
C SER A 701 -33.52 39.89 28.18
N HIS A 702 -34.26 38.79 28.44
CA HIS A 702 -35.35 38.16 27.65
C HIS A 702 -36.75 38.38 28.34
N PRO A 703 -37.89 37.74 27.93
CA PRO A 703 -38.55 37.47 26.62
C PRO A 703 -40.00 38.08 26.58
N PRO A 704 -40.99 37.61 25.76
CA PRO A 704 -41.89 36.49 26.12
C PRO A 704 -42.37 35.59 24.93
N ASN A 705 -43.61 35.03 24.96
CA ASN A 705 -43.99 33.70 24.39
C ASN A 705 -45.38 33.63 23.65
N TYR A 706 -45.78 32.43 23.17
CA TYR A 706 -47.05 31.95 22.51
C TYR A 706 -47.17 32.04 20.96
N GLY A 707 -47.82 31.11 20.22
CA GLY A 707 -48.35 29.76 20.56
C GLY A 707 -49.19 29.03 19.45
N MET A 708 -49.25 27.68 19.52
CA MET A 708 -50.30 26.70 19.10
C MET A 708 -50.90 26.59 17.64
N TYR A 709 -50.60 25.45 16.95
CA TYR A 709 -51.47 24.42 16.27
C TYR A 709 -52.75 24.73 15.43
N PRO A 710 -53.36 23.78 14.65
CA PRO A 710 -52.90 22.50 14.00
C PRO A 710 -53.19 22.45 12.45
N PRO A 711 -54.06 21.59 11.81
CA PRO A 711 -54.12 20.11 11.64
C PRO A 711 -54.18 19.56 10.15
N MET A 712 -53.96 18.23 9.95
CA MET A 712 -54.54 17.30 8.90
C MET A 712 -54.36 17.58 7.38
N SER A 713 -54.55 16.68 6.39
CA SER A 713 -54.32 15.21 6.15
C SER A 713 -54.49 14.93 4.61
N ASP A 714 -54.54 13.76 3.93
CA ASP A 714 -54.62 12.31 4.25
C ASP A 714 -54.32 11.37 3.02
N SER A 715 -54.39 10.03 3.21
CA SER A 715 -54.86 8.92 2.33
C SER A 715 -54.29 8.45 0.94
N MET A 716 -54.13 7.10 0.81
CA MET A 716 -54.30 6.18 -0.38
C MET A 716 -53.28 6.19 -1.57
N LEU A 717 -53.03 5.11 -2.35
CA LEU A 717 -53.41 3.66 -2.35
C LEU A 717 -52.41 2.80 -3.20
N ASP A 718 -52.56 1.47 -3.20
CA ASP A 718 -51.72 0.43 -3.87
C ASP A 718 -52.01 0.17 -5.38
N ALA A 719 -51.13 -0.61 -6.04
CA ALA A 719 -51.47 -1.53 -7.15
C ALA A 719 -50.37 -2.60 -7.40
N ASP A 720 -50.76 -3.86 -7.63
CA ASP A 720 -49.87 -4.99 -7.98
C ASP A 720 -49.49 -5.07 -9.47
N GLY A 721 -48.58 -5.98 -9.82
CA GLY A 721 -48.19 -6.26 -11.21
C GLY A 721 -47.26 -7.47 -11.37
N ASP A 722 -47.78 -8.69 -11.15
CA ASP A 722 -47.08 -9.95 -11.37
C ASP A 722 -47.08 -10.37 -12.87
N PHE A 723 -46.10 -11.16 -13.31
CA PHE A 723 -46.07 -11.74 -14.66
C PHE A 723 -45.19 -12.99 -14.75
N ASP A 724 -45.82 -14.11 -15.10
CA ASP A 724 -45.23 -15.46 -15.16
C ASP A 724 -45.28 -16.04 -16.59
N LEU A 725 -44.25 -16.80 -16.99
CA LEU A 725 -44.08 -17.36 -18.34
C LEU A 725 -43.12 -18.58 -18.34
N ASP A 726 -43.66 -19.78 -18.11
CA ASP A 726 -43.04 -21.05 -18.46
C ASP A 726 -43.95 -21.83 -19.43
N ASP A 727 -43.38 -22.32 -20.54
CA ASP A 727 -44.00 -23.36 -21.38
C ASP A 727 -43.01 -23.97 -22.40
N THR A 728 -42.10 -24.87 -22.00
CA THR A 728 -41.46 -25.82 -22.96
C THR A 728 -41.02 -27.16 -22.31
N MET A 729 -41.97 -28.00 -21.88
CA MET A 729 -41.67 -29.35 -21.35
C MET A 729 -42.35 -30.49 -22.12
N ASP A 730 -41.67 -31.07 -23.13
CA ASP A 730 -42.06 -32.38 -23.71
C ASP A 730 -40.89 -33.28 -24.17
N VAL A 731 -39.81 -33.32 -23.37
CA VAL A 731 -38.70 -34.30 -23.53
C VAL A 731 -38.55 -35.21 -22.30
N ALA A 732 -38.78 -34.67 -21.09
CA ALA A 732 -38.60 -35.41 -19.83
C ALA A 732 -39.47 -36.68 -19.72
N ARG A 733 -40.75 -36.59 -20.11
CA ARG A 733 -41.78 -37.62 -19.85
C ARG A 733 -41.49 -38.99 -20.49
N HIS A 734 -40.58 -39.06 -21.47
CA HIS A 734 -40.20 -40.31 -22.15
C HIS A 734 -38.91 -40.93 -21.59
N VAL A 735 -38.14 -40.20 -20.76
CA VAL A 735 -36.95 -40.71 -20.06
C VAL A 735 -37.36 -41.49 -18.80
N GLU A 736 -38.42 -41.07 -18.12
CA GLU A 736 -38.94 -41.76 -16.93
C GLU A 736 -39.38 -43.21 -17.22
N GLU A 737 -40.07 -43.43 -18.35
CA GLU A 737 -40.58 -44.75 -18.75
C GLU A 737 -39.45 -45.77 -19.00
N LEU A 738 -38.27 -45.31 -19.46
CA LEU A 738 -37.08 -46.15 -19.65
C LEU A 738 -36.32 -46.49 -18.37
N LEU A 739 -36.51 -45.72 -17.29
CA LEU A 739 -35.80 -45.89 -16.02
C LEU A 739 -36.63 -46.61 -14.94
N ARG A 740 -37.94 -46.76 -15.14
CA ARG A 740 -38.87 -47.35 -14.16
C ARG A 740 -38.84 -48.89 -14.10
N ARG A 741 -37.69 -49.49 -13.76
CA ARG A 741 -37.60 -50.90 -13.30
C ARG A 741 -36.66 -51.03 -12.09
N PRO A 742 -37.14 -51.52 -10.94
CA PRO A 742 -36.37 -51.46 -9.69
C PRO A 742 -35.36 -52.61 -9.54
N MET A 743 -34.19 -52.28 -8.99
CA MET A 743 -33.48 -53.13 -8.03
C MET A 743 -32.98 -52.26 -6.88
N GLU A 744 -33.40 -52.61 -5.66
CA GLU A 744 -32.78 -52.10 -4.43
C GLU A 744 -31.42 -52.81 -4.18
N SER A 745 -30.72 -52.42 -3.11
CA SER A 745 -29.56 -53.13 -2.53
C SER A 745 -28.22 -53.10 -3.28
N GLN A 746 -27.61 -51.91 -3.46
CA GLN A 746 -26.12 -51.82 -3.47
C GLN A 746 -25.50 -50.45 -3.08
N TRP A 747 -26.16 -49.66 -2.22
CA TRP A 747 -25.72 -48.29 -1.86
C TRP A 747 -25.02 -48.14 -0.49
N SER A 748 -24.78 -49.25 0.24
CA SER A 748 -24.31 -49.25 1.64
C SER A 748 -22.79 -49.43 1.85
N LEU A 749 -21.98 -49.42 0.78
CA LEU A 749 -20.54 -49.75 0.85
C LEU A 749 -19.56 -48.57 0.70
N TRP A 750 -20.02 -47.36 0.38
CA TRP A 750 -19.15 -46.21 0.11
C TRP A 750 -19.09 -45.15 1.23
N THR A 751 -19.80 -45.35 2.33
CA THR A 751 -19.79 -44.46 3.52
C THR A 751 -18.74 -44.84 4.57
N ALA A 752 -18.03 -45.96 4.40
CA ALA A 752 -17.20 -46.58 5.45
C ALA A 752 -15.73 -46.10 5.53
N HIS A 753 -15.26 -45.26 4.60
CA HIS A 753 -13.90 -44.69 4.62
C HIS A 753 -13.96 -43.15 4.71
N ARG A 754 -14.17 -42.64 5.93
CA ARG A 754 -14.07 -41.19 6.23
C ARG A 754 -13.43 -40.82 7.58
N ASP A 755 -12.97 -41.80 8.36
CA ASP A 755 -12.20 -41.58 9.59
C ASP A 755 -10.75 -42.07 9.42
N ARG A 756 -9.92 -41.26 8.75
CA ARG A 756 -8.44 -41.25 8.83
C ARG A 756 -7.85 -40.05 8.10
#